data_AF-A0AAN7ET40-F1
#
_entry.id   AF-A0AAN7ET40-F1
#
_cell.length_a   1.000
_cell.length_b   1.000
_cell.length_c   1.000
_cell.angle_alpha   90.00
_cell.angle_beta   90.00
_cell.angle_gamma   90.00
#
_symmetry.space_group_name_H-M   'P 1'
#
loop_
_entity.id
_entity.type
_entity.pdbx_description
1 polymer ?
#
loop_
_entity_poly.entity_id
_entity_poly.type
_entity_poly.pdbx_seq_one_letter_code
_entity_poly.pdbx_strand_id
1 'polypeptide(L)'
;MDNYGSSSSYPHHNPYAYPPPPTSAYPPPPPNPDPYHTPAYPYQHNSSQPYPYAYPPSPSSTSHSGPLDYHQPPPPSPSPTSYSGPLDYHHPPPPSPSRTSYSGPLDYHHPPPIYPYPYPVASAPHCAPQPSLEHHSSFQYGPSHYPYQQSGPYPPPESQPQVPFRANSFSDYHRQDSSSSIGTGSSSDVYSVNDSTPSRPSAYPPLDDLISNMQLSDNHSTAPASHQAPTVSPLASAPPSARYDKPGEFYSHSNSFSSSYGASYSAQSDLSNHSVYGHTSSFNGSQHSQSLQIVPLQNKGSLKVLLLHGNLDIWVYHAHNLPNMDMFHKTLGDMFTRLPGNVSNKIEGHMSRKITSDPYVSISVSNAVIGRTFVISNSENPDWKQHFYVPVAHQAAEVHFVVKDSDVVGSQLIGVVAIPVEQIYSGAKVEGTYPILNNNGKPCKPGAALKLSIQYTPIEKLSIYHRGVGAGPDYHGVPGTYFPLRKGGTVTLYQDAHVPDGSLPNVKLDQGMDYVHGKCWRDIFDAIRQASRLVYITGWSVWHKVRLVRDAGNASNYTLGDLLKTKSQEGVRVLLLIWDDPTSRNILGYQTDGIMQTHDEETRRFFKHSSVQVLLCPRIAGKRHSWVKQKEVETIYTHHQKTVIVDADAGNFRRKIIAFVGGLDLCDGRYDTPQHPIFRTLQTVHKDDYHNPTYAGNTAGCPREPWHDLHTRIDGPAAYDVLTNFEERWLKAAKPQGIKKLKMSYDDALLRLERIPEIIGLSDAPWTNDNDPEAWHVQIFRSIDSNSVRGFPKDPRDATNKNLVCGKNLLIDMSIHTAYVKAIRAAQHFIYIENQYFIGSSYNWSLHKDIGANNLIPMEIALKIAEKIRANERFAVYIVIPMWPEGAPTGAATQRILYWQNKTMQMMYETIYKALVEVGLEEAYSPQDYLNFFCLGNRESIDGYDTTVPESPTPANTPQAQSRKNRRFMIYVHSKGMIVDDEYIIVGSANINQRSMEGTRDTEIAMGAYQPNHTWARKYSDPHGQIYGYRMSLWAEHLGFTEDCFKQPESLDCVRRVRSMGEMNWKQFAANEIIEMTGHLLKYPVEVDRKGKVRPLPGCETFPDVGGSIVGSFLAIQENLTI
;
A
#
# COMPACT_ATOMS: atom_id res chain seq x y z
N MET A 1 -3.62 46.39 -40.55
CA MET A 1 -2.33 46.14 -41.23
C MET A 1 -1.82 44.75 -40.84
N ASP A 2 -2.58 43.67 -41.07
CA ASP A 2 -3.04 43.07 -42.34
C ASP A 2 -2.03 42.05 -42.89
N ASN A 3 -2.57 40.88 -43.25
CA ASN A 3 -2.00 39.77 -44.03
C ASN A 3 -0.96 38.84 -43.37
N TYR A 4 -1.05 37.50 -43.40
CA TYR A 4 -1.69 36.44 -44.24
C TYR A 4 -0.67 35.64 -45.09
N GLY A 5 -0.89 34.32 -45.21
CA GLY A 5 0.00 33.33 -45.87
C GLY A 5 0.76 32.49 -44.83
N SER A 6 0.71 31.14 -44.76
CA SER A 6 0.46 30.08 -45.76
C SER A 6 1.58 29.97 -46.81
N SER A 7 2.02 28.79 -47.29
CA SER A 7 1.63 27.39 -46.98
C SER A 7 2.80 26.41 -47.25
N SER A 8 2.54 25.10 -47.43
CA SER A 8 3.51 24.00 -47.29
C SER A 8 4.15 23.45 -48.58
N SER A 9 5.44 23.06 -48.46
CA SER A 9 6.06 21.81 -48.96
C SER A 9 6.46 21.55 -50.44
N TYR A 10 7.52 20.72 -50.58
CA TYR A 10 7.96 19.92 -51.76
C TYR A 10 8.78 20.66 -52.90
N PRO A 11 9.44 19.95 -53.87
CA PRO A 11 10.81 19.43 -53.70
C PRO A 11 11.73 19.58 -54.95
N HIS A 12 12.69 18.63 -55.17
CA HIS A 12 13.60 18.44 -56.34
C HIS A 12 14.85 19.36 -56.40
N HIS A 13 16.03 18.95 -56.94
CA HIS A 13 16.53 17.59 -57.26
C HIS A 13 18.08 17.48 -57.26
N ASN A 14 18.56 16.24 -57.45
CA ASN A 14 19.97 15.83 -57.65
C ASN A 14 20.50 16.30 -59.03
N PRO A 15 21.82 16.41 -59.27
CA PRO A 15 22.65 15.27 -59.76
C PRO A 15 24.15 15.37 -59.31
N TYR A 16 25.17 14.59 -59.70
CA TYR A 16 25.49 13.44 -60.61
C TYR A 16 26.61 12.59 -59.92
N ALA A 17 27.08 11.41 -60.37
CA ALA A 17 26.44 10.21 -60.97
C ALA A 17 27.45 9.02 -61.05
N TYR A 18 26.89 7.81 -61.17
CA TYR A 18 27.43 6.43 -61.27
C TYR A 18 28.60 6.13 -62.23
N PRO A 19 29.17 4.90 -62.18
CA PRO A 19 28.69 3.86 -63.13
C PRO A 19 28.26 2.49 -62.50
N PRO A 20 27.48 1.65 -63.22
CA PRO A 20 26.91 0.35 -62.77
C PRO A 20 27.52 -0.90 -63.51
N PRO A 21 27.04 -2.15 -63.28
CA PRO A 21 27.70 -3.39 -63.79
C PRO A 21 27.04 -4.08 -65.03
N PRO A 22 27.80 -4.90 -65.80
CA PRO A 22 27.33 -5.92 -66.78
C PRO A 22 27.30 -7.35 -66.18
N THR A 23 26.32 -8.26 -66.38
CA THR A 23 25.83 -9.05 -67.57
C THR A 23 26.85 -10.11 -68.08
N SER A 24 26.51 -11.36 -68.52
CA SER A 24 25.25 -12.02 -68.98
C SER A 24 25.31 -13.59 -69.06
N ALA A 25 24.14 -14.25 -69.32
CA ALA A 25 23.91 -15.47 -70.15
C ALA A 25 23.78 -16.92 -69.56
N TYR A 26 23.28 -17.84 -70.41
CA TYR A 26 22.67 -19.20 -70.21
C TYR A 26 23.46 -20.34 -70.96
N PRO A 27 23.07 -21.66 -71.06
CA PRO A 27 22.31 -22.60 -70.19
C PRO A 27 23.08 -23.95 -69.85
N PRO A 28 22.67 -25.22 -70.17
CA PRO A 28 22.70 -26.39 -69.24
C PRO A 28 23.68 -27.54 -69.64
N PRO A 29 23.66 -28.78 -69.05
CA PRO A 29 22.88 -29.91 -69.63
C PRO A 29 22.37 -30.97 -68.57
N PRO A 30 22.48 -32.35 -68.60
CA PRO A 30 21.53 -33.30 -67.93
C PRO A 30 22.23 -34.43 -67.07
N PRO A 31 21.76 -35.72 -66.99
CA PRO A 31 20.55 -36.32 -66.39
C PRO A 31 20.83 -37.33 -65.22
N ASN A 32 19.78 -37.96 -64.67
CA ASN A 32 19.83 -39.14 -63.77
C ASN A 32 20.38 -40.40 -64.50
N PRO A 33 20.97 -41.39 -63.78
CA PRO A 33 20.23 -42.65 -63.60
C PRO A 33 20.45 -43.45 -62.28
N ASP A 34 19.38 -44.11 -61.85
CA ASP A 34 19.32 -45.38 -61.06
C ASP A 34 20.13 -46.54 -61.74
N PRO A 35 20.45 -47.71 -61.09
CA PRO A 35 19.44 -48.51 -60.34
C PRO A 35 19.88 -49.61 -59.31
N TYR A 36 18.85 -50.20 -58.66
CA TYR A 36 18.77 -51.57 -58.07
C TYR A 36 19.65 -51.91 -56.83
N HIS A 37 19.34 -52.90 -55.95
CA HIS A 37 18.35 -54.01 -55.97
C HIS A 37 17.77 -54.33 -54.56
N THR A 38 16.58 -54.93 -54.49
CA THR A 38 16.01 -55.64 -53.31
C THR A 38 15.84 -57.15 -53.59
N PRO A 39 15.81 -58.03 -52.57
CA PRO A 39 14.55 -58.73 -52.15
C PRO A 39 14.50 -59.16 -50.64
N ALA A 40 13.44 -59.75 -50.03
CA ALA A 40 11.97 -59.74 -50.27
C ALA A 40 11.17 -60.34 -49.08
N TYR A 41 9.83 -60.21 -49.15
CA TYR A 41 8.75 -60.67 -48.25
C TYR A 41 8.53 -62.21 -48.15
N PRO A 42 7.63 -62.70 -47.24
CA PRO A 42 6.19 -62.96 -47.57
C PRO A 42 5.19 -62.41 -46.51
N TYR A 43 4.07 -61.73 -46.84
CA TYR A 43 2.71 -62.20 -47.26
C TYR A 43 1.83 -62.76 -46.10
N GLN A 44 0.50 -62.58 -45.97
CA GLN A 44 -0.59 -61.85 -46.69
C GLN A 44 -1.82 -61.74 -45.71
N HIS A 45 -3.10 -61.37 -45.95
CA HIS A 45 -3.96 -60.97 -47.11
C HIS A 45 -5.24 -60.23 -46.57
N ASN A 46 -5.87 -59.34 -47.38
CA ASN A 46 -7.30 -58.90 -47.36
C ASN A 46 -7.93 -58.19 -46.14
N SER A 47 -8.79 -57.15 -46.26
CA SER A 47 -9.23 -56.26 -47.37
C SER A 47 -10.07 -55.07 -46.78
N SER A 48 -10.82 -54.16 -47.43
CA SER A 48 -11.20 -53.91 -48.85
C SER A 48 -11.84 -52.49 -49.07
N GLN A 49 -11.27 -51.68 -49.96
CA GLN A 49 -11.94 -50.91 -51.05
C GLN A 49 -12.86 -49.66 -50.74
N PRO A 50 -13.10 -48.72 -51.71
CA PRO A 50 -12.99 -47.27 -51.40
C PRO A 50 -13.90 -46.22 -52.16
N TYR A 51 -13.77 -44.91 -51.81
CA TYR A 51 -13.99 -43.67 -52.64
C TYR A 51 -15.40 -43.41 -53.30
N PRO A 52 -15.67 -42.31 -54.07
CA PRO A 52 -15.52 -40.84 -53.83
C PRO A 52 -16.75 -39.94 -54.25
N TYR A 53 -16.61 -38.59 -54.12
CA TYR A 53 -17.31 -37.46 -54.83
C TYR A 53 -18.82 -37.10 -54.60
N ALA A 54 -19.12 -35.79 -54.37
CA ALA A 54 -20.21 -34.99 -55.02
C ALA A 54 -20.26 -33.48 -54.61
N TYR A 55 -20.72 -32.63 -55.55
CA TYR A 55 -21.31 -31.25 -55.44
C TYR A 55 -22.67 -31.29 -56.23
N PRO A 56 -23.53 -30.25 -56.46
CA PRO A 56 -23.42 -28.77 -56.38
C PRO A 56 -24.69 -28.13 -55.66
N PRO A 57 -25.27 -26.93 -55.95
CA PRO A 57 -24.85 -25.77 -56.79
C PRO A 57 -24.96 -24.35 -56.15
N SER A 58 -24.51 -23.36 -56.92
CA SER A 58 -24.60 -21.90 -56.65
C SER A 58 -25.90 -21.27 -57.22
N PRO A 59 -26.07 -19.93 -57.14
CA PRO A 59 -25.67 -19.12 -58.30
C PRO A 59 -24.93 -17.79 -58.02
N SER A 60 -24.44 -17.22 -59.12
CA SER A 60 -23.76 -15.93 -59.35
C SER A 60 -24.48 -14.67 -58.79
N SER A 61 -23.85 -13.48 -58.69
CA SER A 61 -22.94 -12.88 -59.67
C SER A 61 -22.02 -11.74 -59.16
N THR A 62 -21.04 -11.40 -59.99
CA THR A 62 -19.99 -10.37 -59.80
C THR A 62 -20.35 -9.01 -60.38
N SER A 63 -19.82 -7.92 -59.79
CA SER A 63 -19.45 -6.71 -60.54
C SER A 63 -18.24 -6.00 -59.89
N HIS A 64 -17.39 -5.37 -60.70
CA HIS A 64 -16.20 -4.63 -60.25
C HIS A 64 -16.50 -3.14 -60.08
N SER A 65 -15.91 -2.50 -59.06
CA SER A 65 -14.98 -1.34 -59.21
C SER A 65 -14.68 -0.66 -57.86
N GLY A 66 -13.45 -0.17 -57.68
CA GLY A 66 -13.13 0.88 -56.68
C GLY A 66 -13.20 2.28 -57.31
N PRO A 67 -12.66 3.35 -56.69
CA PRO A 67 -11.76 3.35 -55.52
C PRO A 67 -12.18 4.31 -54.37
N LEU A 68 -11.23 4.51 -53.44
CA LEU A 68 -10.90 5.68 -52.59
C LEU A 68 -11.66 7.02 -52.88
N ASP A 69 -11.86 7.94 -51.94
CA ASP A 69 -10.95 8.34 -50.85
C ASP A 69 -11.63 9.10 -49.66
N TYR A 70 -10.84 9.57 -48.68
CA TYR A 70 -11.22 10.34 -47.48
C TYR A 70 -11.84 11.74 -47.73
N HIS A 71 -12.66 12.23 -46.79
CA HIS A 71 -12.50 13.57 -46.18
C HIS A 71 -13.36 13.78 -44.90
N GLN A 72 -12.97 14.75 -44.05
CA GLN A 72 -13.65 15.15 -42.80
C GLN A 72 -14.67 16.30 -43.02
N PRO A 73 -15.59 16.51 -42.06
CA PRO A 73 -16.09 17.85 -41.71
C PRO A 73 -15.93 18.19 -40.20
N PRO A 74 -15.67 19.46 -39.83
CA PRO A 74 -15.59 19.91 -38.42
C PRO A 74 -16.87 20.74 -38.03
N PRO A 75 -16.90 21.71 -37.08
CA PRO A 75 -17.86 21.65 -35.96
C PRO A 75 -18.93 22.77 -35.91
N PRO A 76 -20.00 22.64 -35.10
CA PRO A 76 -21.00 23.72 -34.91
C PRO A 76 -21.18 24.24 -33.47
N SER A 77 -21.34 25.58 -33.33
CA SER A 77 -21.93 26.33 -32.20
C SER A 77 -21.99 27.84 -32.59
N PRO A 78 -22.89 28.68 -32.05
CA PRO A 78 -24.06 28.43 -31.19
C PRO A 78 -25.41 29.01 -31.72
N SER A 79 -26.47 28.79 -30.91
CA SER A 79 -27.85 29.34 -30.75
C SER A 79 -28.23 30.78 -31.27
N PRO A 80 -29.46 31.34 -31.06
CA PRO A 80 -30.71 30.82 -30.45
C PRO A 80 -32.05 31.12 -31.20
N THR A 81 -33.16 30.46 -30.84
CA THR A 81 -34.55 31.02 -30.83
C THR A 81 -35.50 30.19 -29.96
N SER A 82 -36.63 30.77 -29.51
CA SER A 82 -37.65 30.16 -28.63
C SER A 82 -39.05 30.18 -29.25
N TYR A 83 -39.94 29.24 -28.88
CA TYR A 83 -41.31 29.53 -28.36
C TYR A 83 -42.10 28.25 -27.94
N SER A 84 -42.92 28.44 -26.91
CA SER A 84 -43.99 27.62 -26.28
C SER A 84 -44.72 26.48 -27.02
N GLY A 85 -45.18 25.47 -26.25
CA GLY A 85 -46.47 24.76 -26.48
C GLY A 85 -46.47 23.25 -26.17
N PRO A 86 -47.34 22.71 -25.27
CA PRO A 86 -47.41 21.27 -24.95
C PRO A 86 -48.64 20.55 -25.53
N LEU A 87 -48.55 19.23 -25.75
CA LEU A 87 -49.51 18.20 -25.28
C LEU A 87 -49.07 16.75 -25.67
N ASP A 88 -49.66 15.78 -24.97
CA ASP A 88 -49.42 14.32 -24.87
C ASP A 88 -49.43 13.53 -26.22
N TYR A 89 -48.96 12.28 -26.35
CA TYR A 89 -49.34 11.08 -25.57
C TYR A 89 -48.46 9.80 -25.79
N HIS A 90 -48.68 8.81 -24.92
CA HIS A 90 -48.48 7.34 -25.03
C HIS A 90 -47.16 6.66 -24.58
N HIS A 91 -47.28 5.93 -23.45
CA HIS A 91 -46.56 4.68 -23.14
C HIS A 91 -47.59 3.54 -22.89
N PRO A 92 -47.22 2.26 -23.09
CA PRO A 92 -48.07 1.11 -22.76
C PRO A 92 -48.03 0.73 -21.25
N PRO A 93 -49.02 -0.02 -20.73
CA PRO A 93 -49.23 -0.20 -19.29
C PRO A 93 -48.61 -1.49 -18.67
N PRO A 94 -48.39 -1.53 -17.34
CA PRO A 94 -48.10 -2.74 -16.58
C PRO A 94 -49.37 -3.55 -16.23
N PRO A 95 -49.27 -4.86 -15.94
CA PRO A 95 -50.40 -5.70 -15.53
C PRO A 95 -50.82 -5.51 -14.05
N SER A 96 -52.12 -5.58 -13.78
CA SER A 96 -52.75 -5.27 -12.50
C SER A 96 -52.89 -6.48 -11.55
N PRO A 97 -52.89 -6.28 -10.21
CA PRO A 97 -53.22 -7.32 -9.23
C PRO A 97 -54.74 -7.42 -8.96
N SER A 98 -55.27 -8.63 -8.83
CA SER A 98 -56.69 -8.91 -8.49
C SER A 98 -56.88 -9.25 -7.01
N ARG A 99 -57.72 -8.49 -6.30
CA ARG A 99 -58.18 -8.75 -4.92
C ARG A 99 -59.39 -9.69 -4.86
N THR A 100 -59.54 -10.42 -3.75
CA THR A 100 -60.78 -10.65 -2.94
C THR A 100 -60.48 -11.58 -1.76
N SER A 101 -61.12 -11.58 -0.58
CA SER A 101 -61.74 -10.55 0.31
C SER A 101 -62.32 -11.25 1.56
N TYR A 102 -62.84 -10.50 2.56
CA TYR A 102 -63.52 -10.97 3.81
C TYR A 102 -62.61 -11.64 4.87
N SER A 103 -62.96 -11.71 6.17
CA SER A 103 -63.56 -10.77 7.15
C SER A 103 -63.54 -11.42 8.56
N GLY A 104 -63.32 -10.68 9.66
CA GLY A 104 -63.41 -11.23 11.04
C GLY A 104 -64.85 -11.33 11.59
N PRO A 105 -65.09 -11.47 12.93
CA PRO A 105 -64.12 -11.41 14.06
C PRO A 105 -64.37 -12.46 15.21
N LEU A 106 -63.77 -12.22 16.40
CA LEU A 106 -64.11 -12.69 17.78
C LEU A 106 -63.44 -13.95 18.39
N ASP A 107 -62.45 -13.66 19.27
CA ASP A 107 -62.40 -13.93 20.72
C ASP A 107 -61.99 -15.27 21.41
N TYR A 108 -61.15 -15.05 22.44
CA TYR A 108 -61.04 -15.67 23.78
C TYR A 108 -59.99 -16.75 24.18
N HIS A 109 -59.24 -16.38 25.25
CA HIS A 109 -58.67 -17.16 26.38
C HIS A 109 -57.30 -17.93 26.32
N HIS A 110 -56.32 -17.29 27.00
CA HIS A 110 -55.25 -17.83 27.90
C HIS A 110 -53.86 -18.33 27.41
N PRO A 111 -52.76 -18.08 28.19
CA PRO A 111 -51.36 -18.57 28.02
C PRO A 111 -51.04 -19.75 28.99
N PRO A 112 -49.79 -20.20 29.31
CA PRO A 112 -48.39 -19.86 28.89
C PRO A 112 -47.63 -21.17 28.39
N PRO A 113 -46.31 -21.49 28.56
CA PRO A 113 -45.11 -20.79 29.07
C PRO A 113 -43.82 -20.93 28.18
N ILE A 114 -42.67 -21.36 28.73
CA ILE A 114 -41.29 -21.42 28.18
C ILE A 114 -40.59 -22.72 28.69
N TYR A 115 -39.55 -23.21 27.97
CA TYR A 115 -38.34 -24.01 28.38
C TYR A 115 -37.93 -25.11 27.34
N PRO A 116 -36.86 -25.94 27.49
CA PRO A 116 -35.65 -25.80 26.65
C PRO A 116 -35.24 -27.10 25.90
N TYR A 117 -34.04 -27.15 25.28
CA TYR A 117 -33.48 -28.36 24.65
C TYR A 117 -32.10 -28.78 25.23
N PRO A 118 -31.82 -30.10 25.41
CA PRO A 118 -30.59 -30.61 26.04
C PRO A 118 -29.60 -31.31 25.07
N TYR A 119 -28.38 -31.59 25.57
CA TYR A 119 -27.39 -32.51 25.01
C TYR A 119 -27.72 -34.00 25.27
N PRO A 120 -27.07 -34.92 24.54
CA PRO A 120 -26.53 -36.14 25.17
C PRO A 120 -25.06 -36.46 24.79
N VAL A 121 -24.40 -37.33 25.56
CA VAL A 121 -23.00 -37.78 25.41
C VAL A 121 -22.87 -39.28 25.73
N ALA A 122 -22.18 -40.07 24.88
CA ALA A 122 -21.61 -41.42 25.12
C ALA A 122 -21.10 -42.01 23.77
N SER A 123 -20.19 -42.99 23.69
CA SER A 123 -19.09 -43.48 24.55
C SER A 123 -18.21 -44.45 23.72
N ALA A 124 -16.97 -44.74 24.13
CA ALA A 124 -16.03 -45.61 23.40
C ALA A 124 -16.00 -47.07 23.91
N PRO A 125 -15.57 -48.04 23.07
CA PRO A 125 -14.55 -48.99 23.52
C PRO A 125 -13.50 -49.37 22.45
N HIS A 126 -12.36 -49.93 22.88
CA HIS A 126 -11.28 -50.46 22.02
C HIS A 126 -11.38 -51.99 21.81
N CYS A 127 -11.03 -52.49 20.61
CA CYS A 127 -10.16 -53.67 20.42
C CYS A 127 -9.74 -53.87 18.94
N ALA A 128 -8.69 -54.66 18.70
CA ALA A 128 -8.22 -55.12 17.38
C ALA A 128 -8.09 -56.67 17.41
N PRO A 129 -8.06 -57.43 16.27
CA PRO A 129 -6.92 -57.42 15.32
C PRO A 129 -7.27 -57.74 13.83
N GLN A 130 -6.22 -57.91 13.00
CA GLN A 130 -6.19 -58.50 11.63
C GLN A 130 -6.36 -60.05 11.63
N PRO A 131 -6.34 -60.83 10.51
CA PRO A 131 -6.04 -60.51 9.08
C PRO A 131 -6.96 -61.15 7.98
N SER A 132 -6.63 -60.91 6.69
CA SER A 132 -6.93 -61.73 5.48
C SER A 132 -8.41 -61.87 5.02
N LEU A 133 -8.77 -62.16 3.74
CA LEU A 133 -8.06 -62.47 2.47
C LEU A 133 -9.02 -62.19 1.26
N GLU A 134 -8.50 -61.70 0.12
CA GLU A 134 -9.00 -61.82 -1.30
C GLU A 134 -10.49 -61.48 -1.69
N HIS A 135 -10.86 -61.11 -2.92
CA HIS A 135 -10.18 -61.03 -4.24
C HIS A 135 -10.80 -59.91 -5.13
N HIS A 136 -10.01 -59.40 -6.10
CA HIS A 136 -10.34 -58.69 -7.38
C HIS A 136 -11.72 -58.02 -7.62
N SER A 137 -11.76 -56.81 -8.19
CA SER A 137 -11.24 -56.55 -9.56
C SER A 137 -10.78 -55.11 -9.81
N SER A 138 -9.88 -54.93 -10.78
CA SER A 138 -9.17 -53.67 -11.05
C SER A 138 -8.94 -53.45 -12.55
N PHE A 139 -8.95 -52.19 -12.99
CA PHE A 139 -8.24 -51.76 -14.21
C PHE A 139 -7.51 -50.43 -13.96
N GLN A 140 -6.27 -50.35 -14.45
CA GLN A 140 -5.35 -49.22 -14.33
C GLN A 140 -4.52 -49.10 -15.60
N TYR A 141 -4.18 -47.87 -15.98
CA TYR A 141 -2.94 -47.46 -16.67
C TYR A 141 -2.68 -45.99 -16.30
N GLY A 142 -1.45 -45.50 -16.03
CA GLY A 142 -0.18 -46.20 -15.88
C GLY A 142 0.96 -45.56 -16.71
N PRO A 143 1.82 -44.68 -16.14
CA PRO A 143 3.03 -44.17 -16.80
C PRO A 143 4.20 -45.18 -16.71
N SER A 144 5.19 -45.06 -17.59
CA SER A 144 6.17 -46.15 -17.86
C SER A 144 7.63 -45.81 -17.55
N HIS A 145 8.33 -46.73 -16.87
CA HIS A 145 9.80 -46.75 -16.71
C HIS A 145 10.32 -48.20 -16.60
N TYR A 146 11.38 -48.58 -17.34
CA TYR A 146 12.18 -49.81 -17.21
C TYR A 146 13.37 -49.77 -18.22
N PRO A 147 14.43 -50.63 -18.14
CA PRO A 147 14.87 -51.47 -17.01
C PRO A 147 16.40 -51.47 -16.69
N TYR A 148 16.71 -51.66 -15.40
CA TYR A 148 17.76 -52.49 -14.78
C TYR A 148 19.03 -52.99 -15.51
N GLN A 149 20.15 -52.94 -14.77
CA GLN A 149 20.89 -54.16 -14.35
C GLN A 149 21.65 -53.96 -13.01
N GLN A 150 22.03 -55.06 -12.33
CA GLN A 150 22.70 -55.09 -11.01
C GLN A 150 23.96 -55.97 -11.04
N SER A 151 25.00 -55.65 -10.24
CA SER A 151 26.05 -56.61 -9.82
C SER A 151 26.97 -56.09 -8.69
N GLY A 152 27.24 -56.93 -7.67
CA GLY A 152 28.54 -57.09 -6.97
C GLY A 152 29.11 -55.98 -6.05
N PRO A 153 29.47 -56.30 -4.78
CA PRO A 153 30.30 -55.46 -3.88
C PRO A 153 31.80 -55.88 -3.79
N TYR A 154 32.57 -55.19 -2.92
CA TYR A 154 34.03 -55.31 -2.59
C TYR A 154 35.02 -54.58 -3.55
N PRO A 155 36.28 -54.30 -3.13
CA PRO A 155 36.72 -53.54 -1.94
C PRO A 155 37.76 -52.41 -2.32
N PRO A 156 38.25 -51.56 -1.38
CA PRO A 156 39.16 -50.44 -1.71
C PRO A 156 40.66 -50.79 -1.67
N PRO A 157 41.52 -50.09 -2.44
CA PRO A 157 42.98 -50.05 -2.25
C PRO A 157 43.50 -48.71 -1.68
N GLU A 158 44.74 -48.70 -1.19
CA GLU A 158 45.35 -47.59 -0.43
C GLU A 158 46.38 -46.75 -1.23
N SER A 159 46.96 -45.76 -0.52
CA SER A 159 48.33 -45.22 -0.66
C SER A 159 48.60 -44.00 -1.58
N GLN A 160 49.60 -43.22 -1.16
CA GLN A 160 50.14 -42.01 -1.82
C GLN A 160 51.31 -42.37 -2.76
N PRO A 161 51.85 -41.39 -3.52
CA PRO A 161 53.16 -40.88 -3.10
C PRO A 161 53.32 -39.35 -3.20
N GLN A 162 54.51 -38.86 -2.85
CA GLN A 162 54.82 -37.47 -2.47
C GLN A 162 55.89 -36.80 -3.38
N VAL A 163 55.65 -35.54 -3.78
CA VAL A 163 56.64 -34.52 -4.26
C VAL A 163 57.53 -34.90 -5.51
N PRO A 164 58.41 -34.04 -6.11
CA PRO A 164 59.02 -32.78 -5.64
C PRO A 164 58.99 -31.51 -6.55
N PHE A 165 59.08 -30.37 -5.86
CA PHE A 165 59.75 -29.09 -6.20
C PHE A 165 59.96 -28.65 -7.66
N ARG A 166 59.58 -27.38 -7.91
CA ARG A 166 60.57 -26.36 -8.31
C ARG A 166 60.21 -24.97 -7.77
N ALA A 167 61.22 -24.21 -7.36
CA ALA A 167 61.09 -22.85 -6.85
C ALA A 167 61.81 -21.87 -7.79
N ASN A 168 61.52 -20.57 -7.63
CA ASN A 168 62.47 -19.49 -7.90
C ASN A 168 62.11 -18.30 -7.01
N SER A 169 63.04 -17.89 -6.16
CA SER A 169 62.90 -16.74 -5.26
C SER A 169 63.37 -15.46 -5.94
N PHE A 170 62.96 -14.30 -5.42
CA PHE A 170 63.91 -13.21 -5.21
C PHE A 170 63.66 -12.54 -3.87
N SER A 171 64.71 -12.57 -3.04
CA SER A 171 64.88 -11.89 -1.76
C SER A 171 65.37 -10.44 -1.99
N ASP A 172 65.61 -9.57 -1.00
CA ASP A 172 65.52 -9.63 0.47
C ASP A 172 65.43 -8.21 1.04
N TYR A 173 65.08 -8.05 2.33
CA TYR A 173 66.00 -7.48 3.34
C TYR A 173 65.40 -7.43 4.75
N HIS A 174 66.15 -7.97 5.72
CA HIS A 174 65.80 -8.04 7.14
C HIS A 174 66.03 -6.72 7.91
N ARG A 175 65.25 -6.52 8.98
CA ARG A 175 65.72 -6.56 10.40
C ARG A 175 64.51 -6.77 11.34
N GLN A 176 64.51 -7.83 12.16
CA GLN A 176 65.04 -7.92 13.54
C GLN A 176 64.29 -7.04 14.56
N ASP A 177 63.89 -7.50 15.75
CA ASP A 177 63.87 -8.86 16.33
C ASP A 177 63.01 -8.88 17.61
N SER A 178 62.43 -10.04 17.97
CA SER A 178 62.19 -10.54 19.36
C SER A 178 61.38 -9.69 20.38
N SER A 179 60.80 -10.24 21.46
CA SER A 179 60.34 -11.60 21.84
C SER A 179 59.58 -11.48 23.18
N SER A 180 58.94 -12.58 23.66
CA SER A 180 58.41 -12.78 25.04
C SER A 180 57.29 -11.83 25.53
N SER A 181 56.23 -12.18 26.29
CA SER A 181 55.58 -13.39 26.87
C SER A 181 55.28 -13.16 28.36
N ILE A 182 54.28 -13.87 28.94
CA ILE A 182 53.78 -13.74 30.33
C ILE A 182 52.85 -12.50 30.47
N GLY A 183 51.72 -12.54 31.21
CA GLY A 183 51.08 -13.66 31.91
C GLY A 183 49.76 -13.25 32.61
N THR A 184 49.04 -14.23 33.15
CA THR A 184 47.71 -14.10 33.80
C THR A 184 47.69 -13.21 35.05
N GLY A 185 46.61 -12.44 35.26
CA GLY A 185 46.33 -11.67 36.47
C GLY A 185 44.84 -11.35 36.63
N SER A 186 44.38 -11.05 37.85
CA SER A 186 42.96 -10.93 38.22
C SER A 186 42.66 -9.69 39.08
N SER A 187 41.38 -9.31 39.13
CA SER A 187 40.69 -8.50 40.16
C SER A 187 41.04 -7.02 40.36
N SER A 188 39.95 -6.26 40.53
CA SER A 188 39.74 -4.96 41.19
C SER A 188 40.81 -4.50 42.21
N ASP A 189 41.09 -3.20 42.39
CA ASP A 189 40.13 -2.17 42.83
C ASP A 189 40.59 -0.69 42.67
N VAL A 190 39.60 0.19 42.83
CA VAL A 190 39.57 1.65 43.14
C VAL A 190 40.88 2.36 43.58
N TYR A 191 41.21 3.52 42.97
CA TYR A 191 41.27 4.86 43.63
C TYR A 191 41.64 6.02 42.68
N SER A 192 41.17 7.24 42.98
CA SER A 192 41.29 8.45 42.14
C SER A 192 42.51 9.32 42.48
N VAL A 193 43.10 9.97 41.46
CA VAL A 193 43.85 11.23 41.59
C VAL A 193 43.58 12.11 40.35
N ASN A 194 43.31 13.41 40.55
CA ASN A 194 43.27 14.42 39.48
C ASN A 194 44.68 14.95 39.19
N ASP A 195 45.01 15.19 37.92
CA ASP A 195 45.83 16.36 37.56
C ASP A 195 45.43 16.91 36.17
N SER A 196 46.01 18.04 35.76
CA SER A 196 45.30 19.03 34.94
C SER A 196 46.20 19.87 34.01
N THR A 197 45.54 20.66 33.14
CA THR A 197 46.12 21.70 32.25
C THR A 197 46.72 21.19 30.90
N PRO A 198 46.99 22.04 29.88
CA PRO A 198 45.95 22.26 28.84
C PRO A 198 46.44 22.38 27.37
N SER A 199 45.63 21.99 26.37
CA SER A 199 45.89 22.41 24.97
C SER A 199 44.67 22.46 24.02
N ARG A 200 44.34 23.70 23.59
CA ARG A 200 43.60 24.20 22.39
C ARG A 200 42.30 23.50 21.88
N PRO A 201 41.29 24.29 21.44
CA PRO A 201 40.04 23.77 20.89
C PRO A 201 40.14 23.32 19.42
N SER A 202 39.33 22.30 19.07
CA SER A 202 39.00 21.94 17.68
C SER A 202 37.65 22.55 17.28
N ALA A 203 37.44 22.80 15.98
CA ALA A 203 36.38 23.69 15.48
C ALA A 203 35.07 22.99 15.05
N TYR A 204 34.58 22.02 15.83
CA TYR A 204 33.24 21.43 15.68
C TYR A 204 32.65 21.08 17.05
N PRO A 205 31.34 21.33 17.31
CA PRO A 205 30.68 20.81 18.51
C PRO A 205 30.50 19.29 18.42
N PRO A 206 30.61 18.55 19.54
CA PRO A 206 30.27 17.12 19.59
C PRO A 206 28.78 16.87 19.29
N LEU A 207 28.42 15.62 18.97
CA LEU A 207 27.06 15.25 18.58
C LEU A 207 26.15 14.91 19.79
N ASP A 208 26.74 14.88 20.99
CA ASP A 208 26.21 14.17 22.16
C ASP A 208 25.03 14.88 22.84
N ASP A 209 24.97 16.21 22.77
CA ASP A 209 23.87 17.05 23.30
C ASP A 209 22.51 16.83 22.60
N LEU A 210 22.46 15.99 21.55
CA LEU A 210 21.23 15.54 20.88
C LEU A 210 20.94 14.04 21.06
N ILE A 211 21.83 13.29 21.71
CA ILE A 211 21.73 11.83 21.95
C ILE A 211 21.57 11.51 23.44
N SER A 212 21.93 12.44 24.33
CA SER A 212 21.73 12.35 25.79
C SER A 212 20.27 12.12 26.25
N ASN A 213 19.27 12.35 25.39
CA ASN A 213 17.87 12.00 25.63
C ASN A 213 17.48 10.57 25.15
N MET A 214 18.45 9.73 24.77
CA MET A 214 18.23 8.36 24.25
C MET A 214 18.97 7.26 25.04
N GLN A 215 19.32 7.51 26.31
CA GLN A 215 19.75 6.46 27.23
C GLN A 215 18.96 6.52 28.54
N LEU A 216 18.13 5.50 28.79
CA LEU A 216 17.57 5.20 30.11
C LEU A 216 18.45 4.12 30.75
N SER A 217 19.33 4.54 31.66
CA SER A 217 20.16 3.65 32.48
C SER A 217 19.91 3.91 33.96
N ASP A 218 18.86 3.28 34.51
CA ASP A 218 18.58 3.31 35.95
C ASP A 218 19.64 2.51 36.72
N ASN A 219 20.41 3.19 37.58
CA ASN A 219 21.08 2.56 38.72
C ASN A 219 21.60 3.60 39.71
N HIS A 220 20.97 3.71 40.89
CA HIS A 220 21.65 3.92 42.18
C HIS A 220 20.70 3.62 43.35
N SER A 221 21.26 3.59 44.57
CA SER A 221 20.82 2.68 45.64
C SER A 221 19.93 3.27 46.74
N THR A 222 19.33 2.38 47.53
CA THR A 222 18.32 2.59 48.60
C THR A 222 18.78 3.33 49.86
N ALA A 223 17.86 4.09 50.50
CA ALA A 223 17.50 4.09 51.95
C ALA A 223 17.00 5.49 52.44
N PRO A 224 16.29 5.62 53.60
CA PRO A 224 15.40 4.71 54.34
C PRO A 224 13.97 5.32 54.53
N ALA A 225 13.14 4.80 55.45
CA ALA A 225 11.69 5.07 55.56
C ALA A 225 11.23 5.79 56.84
N SER A 226 9.94 6.21 56.89
CA SER A 226 9.24 6.61 58.13
C SER A 226 7.74 6.24 58.17
N HIS A 227 7.32 5.74 59.33
CA HIS A 227 6.01 5.19 59.77
C HIS A 227 4.90 6.27 59.98
N GLN A 228 3.60 6.02 60.30
CA GLN A 228 2.65 4.87 60.28
C GLN A 228 1.20 5.37 60.53
N ALA A 229 0.18 4.57 60.18
CA ALA A 229 -1.14 4.54 60.84
C ALA A 229 -1.75 3.10 60.72
N PRO A 230 -2.63 2.65 61.64
CA PRO A 230 -2.69 1.22 61.99
C PRO A 230 -3.81 0.35 61.37
N THR A 231 -3.66 -0.96 61.58
CA THR A 231 -4.38 -2.11 60.99
C THR A 231 -5.55 -2.66 61.82
N VAL A 232 -6.51 -3.32 61.16
CA VAL A 232 -7.26 -4.49 61.69
C VAL A 232 -7.43 -5.52 60.56
N SER A 233 -7.42 -6.82 60.88
CA SER A 233 -7.58 -7.95 59.93
C SER A 233 -8.93 -8.68 60.12
N PRO A 234 -9.45 -9.40 59.09
CA PRO A 234 -10.80 -9.98 59.13
C PRO A 234 -10.88 -11.36 59.81
N LEU A 235 -12.10 -11.74 60.21
CA LEU A 235 -12.49 -13.10 60.60
C LEU A 235 -13.84 -13.46 59.98
N ALA A 236 -14.14 -14.75 59.78
CA ALA A 236 -15.36 -15.21 59.09
C ALA A 236 -16.02 -16.44 59.74
N SER A 237 -17.34 -16.38 59.95
CA SER A 237 -18.22 -17.53 60.20
C SER A 237 -19.72 -17.13 60.15
N ALA A 238 -20.57 -17.96 59.55
CA ALA A 238 -22.05 -17.87 59.54
C ALA A 238 -22.66 -18.64 60.77
N PRO A 239 -23.98 -18.93 60.92
CA PRO A 239 -25.22 -18.62 60.17
C PRO A 239 -26.23 -17.84 61.09
N PRO A 240 -27.60 -17.97 61.15
CA PRO A 240 -28.62 -18.74 60.39
C PRO A 240 -29.86 -17.91 59.96
N SER A 241 -31.09 -18.40 60.19
CA SER A 241 -32.38 -17.96 59.59
C SER A 241 -33.57 -17.98 60.57
N ALA A 242 -34.57 -17.09 60.43
CA ALA A 242 -35.96 -17.26 60.91
C ALA A 242 -36.96 -16.25 60.26
N ARG A 243 -38.28 -16.38 60.53
CA ARG A 243 -39.39 -15.62 59.89
C ARG A 243 -40.16 -14.70 60.86
N TYR A 244 -40.81 -13.64 60.34
CA TYR A 244 -42.12 -13.03 60.71
C TYR A 244 -42.34 -11.75 59.85
N ASP A 245 -43.53 -11.24 59.48
CA ASP A 245 -44.87 -11.83 59.23
C ASP A 245 -45.73 -10.90 58.30
N LYS A 246 -47.06 -10.79 58.52
CA LYS A 246 -48.13 -10.13 57.72
C LYS A 246 -49.06 -9.27 58.63
N PRO A 247 -50.24 -8.71 58.21
CA PRO A 247 -50.91 -8.59 56.88
C PRO A 247 -51.42 -7.15 56.50
N GLY A 248 -52.08 -6.98 55.34
CA GLY A 248 -52.94 -5.82 55.01
C GLY A 248 -53.33 -5.68 53.52
N GLU A 249 -54.58 -5.29 53.18
CA GLU A 249 -55.14 -5.17 51.81
C GLU A 249 -56.12 -3.96 51.63
N PHE A 250 -56.54 -3.69 50.38
CA PHE A 250 -57.55 -2.69 49.90
C PHE A 250 -57.17 -1.19 50.00
N TYR A 251 -57.63 -0.25 49.13
CA TYR A 251 -58.67 -0.20 48.06
C TYR A 251 -58.06 0.27 46.70
N SER A 252 -58.56 -0.03 45.48
CA SER A 252 -59.79 0.42 44.75
C SER A 252 -59.96 1.96 44.59
N HIS A 253 -60.38 2.58 43.46
CA HIS A 253 -60.89 2.07 42.17
C HIS A 253 -60.69 3.04 40.96
N SER A 254 -60.74 2.42 39.78
CA SER A 254 -61.06 2.86 38.40
C SER A 254 -61.91 4.13 38.15
N ASN A 255 -61.62 4.88 37.05
CA ASN A 255 -62.44 4.85 35.81
C ASN A 255 -61.94 5.76 34.65
N SER A 256 -62.42 5.46 33.44
CA SER A 256 -62.07 6.05 32.13
C SER A 256 -62.98 7.21 31.67
N PHE A 257 -62.51 8.08 30.76
CA PHE A 257 -63.29 8.60 29.61
C PHE A 257 -62.37 9.14 28.49
N SER A 258 -62.93 9.53 27.33
CA SER A 258 -62.21 9.69 26.04
C SER A 258 -62.76 10.83 25.15
N SER A 259 -62.06 11.12 24.03
CA SER A 259 -62.46 12.03 22.92
C SER A 259 -62.30 13.55 23.21
N SER A 260 -62.15 14.48 22.26
CA SER A 260 -61.77 14.43 20.81
C SER A 260 -61.45 15.84 20.27
N TYR A 261 -60.86 15.94 19.07
CA TYR A 261 -60.49 17.18 18.33
C TYR A 261 -59.43 18.07 19.01
N GLY A 262 -58.69 18.94 18.33
CA GLY A 262 -58.55 19.16 16.87
C GLY A 262 -57.80 20.48 16.56
N ALA A 263 -57.38 20.63 15.29
CA ALA A 263 -56.77 21.83 14.68
C ALA A 263 -55.30 22.21 15.03
N SER A 264 -54.60 22.52 13.94
CA SER A 264 -53.28 23.14 13.76
C SER A 264 -53.02 24.45 14.52
N TYR A 265 -51.75 24.78 14.80
CA TYR A 265 -51.00 25.81 14.06
C TYR A 265 -49.50 25.83 14.42
N SER A 266 -48.72 26.63 13.68
CA SER A 266 -47.25 26.73 13.71
C SER A 266 -46.70 27.65 14.81
N ALA A 267 -45.51 27.32 15.35
CA ALA A 267 -44.62 28.28 16.00
C ALA A 267 -43.13 27.87 15.84
N GLN A 268 -42.24 28.86 15.85
CA GLN A 268 -40.78 28.68 15.91
C GLN A 268 -40.34 28.46 17.37
N SER A 269 -39.12 27.96 17.57
CA SER A 269 -38.43 28.05 18.87
C SER A 269 -36.94 28.37 18.68
N ASP A 270 -36.45 29.32 19.49
CA ASP A 270 -35.06 29.78 19.46
C ASP A 270 -34.11 28.81 20.18
N LEU A 271 -32.83 28.85 19.79
CA LEU A 271 -31.73 28.17 20.48
C LEU A 271 -30.85 29.20 21.21
N SER A 272 -30.85 29.17 22.54
CA SER A 272 -30.01 30.01 23.38
C SER A 272 -28.66 29.34 23.70
N ASN A 273 -27.57 30.09 23.58
CA ASN A 273 -26.22 29.64 23.92
C ASN A 273 -25.99 29.62 25.43
N HIS A 274 -25.29 28.61 25.92
CA HIS A 274 -24.50 28.73 27.15
C HIS A 274 -23.09 28.12 26.98
N SER A 275 -22.09 28.97 27.09
CA SER A 275 -20.66 28.62 27.08
C SER A 275 -20.09 28.59 28.50
N VAL A 276 -19.19 27.66 28.79
CA VAL A 276 -18.40 27.65 30.03
C VAL A 276 -16.91 27.73 29.67
N TYR A 277 -16.22 28.74 30.22
CA TYR A 277 -14.77 28.90 30.14
C TYR A 277 -14.10 28.31 31.38
N GLY A 278 -12.89 27.77 31.22
CA GLY A 278 -11.99 27.39 32.31
C GLY A 278 -10.55 27.75 31.96
N HIS A 279 -9.88 28.54 32.82
CA HIS A 279 -8.50 28.96 32.62
C HIS A 279 -7.50 27.97 33.25
N THR A 280 -6.42 27.67 32.53
CA THR A 280 -5.11 27.30 33.09
C THR A 280 -4.00 27.97 32.28
N SER A 281 -2.80 28.11 32.87
CA SER A 281 -1.81 29.12 32.47
C SER A 281 -0.56 28.58 31.76
N SER A 282 -0.27 29.19 30.61
CA SER A 282 1.07 29.47 30.03
C SER A 282 2.31 28.73 30.59
N PHE A 283 2.99 28.00 29.71
CA PHE A 283 4.45 27.96 29.65
C PHE A 283 4.91 28.22 28.21
N ASN A 284 6.12 28.75 28.05
CA ASN A 284 6.57 29.38 26.79
C ASN A 284 7.71 28.57 26.16
N GLY A 285 7.54 28.15 24.90
CA GLY A 285 8.51 27.33 24.17
C GLY A 285 8.25 27.39 22.67
N SER A 286 9.03 28.19 21.94
CA SER A 286 8.75 28.51 20.53
C SER A 286 9.57 27.67 19.55
N GLN A 287 8.87 27.06 18.58
CA GLN A 287 9.28 27.15 17.17
C GLN A 287 8.12 26.81 16.24
N HIS A 288 8.09 27.47 15.07
CA HIS A 288 6.90 27.52 14.21
C HIS A 288 6.96 26.53 13.04
N SER A 289 5.97 25.64 12.95
CA SER A 289 5.16 25.65 11.74
C SER A 289 4.31 26.91 11.73
N GLN A 290 4.20 27.61 10.59
CA GLN A 290 3.30 28.77 10.50
C GLN A 290 1.86 28.27 10.41
N SER A 291 1.21 28.15 11.57
CA SER A 291 -0.22 27.94 11.68
C SER A 291 -0.96 29.09 10.98
N LEU A 292 -1.64 28.75 9.89
CA LEU A 292 -2.50 29.70 9.19
C LEU A 292 -3.73 29.96 10.06
N GLN A 293 -3.66 30.99 10.90
CA GLN A 293 -4.83 31.56 11.54
C GLN A 293 -5.64 32.27 10.45
N ILE A 294 -6.46 31.50 9.74
CA ILE A 294 -7.34 31.98 8.68
C ILE A 294 -8.37 32.91 9.32
N VAL A 295 -8.17 34.21 9.16
CA VAL A 295 -9.17 35.23 9.49
C VAL A 295 -10.25 35.17 8.41
N PRO A 296 -11.53 34.90 8.76
CA PRO A 296 -12.62 34.90 7.79
C PRO A 296 -12.72 36.27 7.12
N LEU A 297 -12.90 36.29 5.79
CA LEU A 297 -12.94 37.54 5.05
C LEU A 297 -14.18 38.34 5.44
N GLN A 298 -14.01 39.62 5.80
CA GLN A 298 -15.11 40.43 6.34
C GLN A 298 -16.18 40.76 5.29
N ASN A 299 -17.23 39.95 5.25
CA ASN A 299 -18.54 40.32 4.73
C ASN A 299 -19.66 39.76 5.61
N LYS A 300 -20.83 40.42 5.60
CA LYS A 300 -21.83 40.32 6.68
C LYS A 300 -22.78 39.11 6.56
N GLY A 301 -22.25 37.90 6.44
CA GLY A 301 -23.00 36.65 6.49
C GLY A 301 -22.09 35.47 6.81
N SER A 302 -22.58 34.50 7.58
CA SER A 302 -21.86 33.24 7.75
C SER A 302 -21.98 32.42 6.48
N LEU A 303 -20.87 32.25 5.75
CA LEU A 303 -20.81 31.36 4.59
C LEU A 303 -21.21 29.94 4.98
N LYS A 304 -21.96 29.26 4.11
CA LYS A 304 -22.44 27.89 4.35
C LYS A 304 -21.31 26.89 4.11
N VAL A 305 -21.06 26.04 5.11
CA VAL A 305 -20.20 24.87 4.93
C VAL A 305 -20.95 23.82 4.10
N LEU A 306 -20.31 23.30 3.06
CA LEU A 306 -20.88 22.38 2.08
C LEU A 306 -19.90 21.23 1.78
N LEU A 307 -20.44 20.06 1.42
CA LEU A 307 -19.66 18.88 1.08
C LEU A 307 -19.20 18.93 -0.38
N LEU A 308 -17.91 19.20 -0.59
CA LEU A 308 -17.26 18.97 -1.87
C LEU A 308 -16.81 17.50 -1.93
N HIS A 309 -17.65 16.64 -2.50
CA HIS A 309 -17.34 15.24 -2.83
C HIS A 309 -17.49 15.00 -4.33
N GLY A 310 -16.37 14.80 -5.01
CA GLY A 310 -16.28 14.78 -6.47
C GLY A 310 -14.93 15.28 -6.95
N ASN A 311 -14.91 16.08 -8.01
CA ASN A 311 -13.70 16.66 -8.57
C ASN A 311 -13.80 18.19 -8.70
N LEU A 312 -12.68 18.88 -8.49
CA LEU A 312 -12.50 20.27 -8.89
C LEU A 312 -11.63 20.32 -10.15
N ASP A 313 -12.15 20.93 -11.21
CA ASP A 313 -11.36 21.42 -12.35
C ASP A 313 -10.90 22.84 -12.03
N ILE A 314 -9.59 23.08 -12.06
CA ILE A 314 -8.99 24.35 -11.64
C ILE A 314 -7.90 24.77 -12.63
N TRP A 315 -7.99 26.00 -13.12
CA TRP A 315 -6.94 26.66 -13.88
C TRP A 315 -6.38 27.85 -13.09
N VAL A 316 -5.07 27.88 -12.91
CA VAL A 316 -4.34 29.04 -12.40
C VAL A 316 -3.58 29.65 -13.57
N TYR A 317 -4.05 30.79 -14.09
CA TYR A 317 -3.50 31.40 -15.30
C TYR A 317 -2.26 32.22 -14.98
N HIS A 318 -2.42 33.40 -14.39
CA HIS A 318 -1.34 34.32 -14.09
C HIS A 318 -1.69 35.24 -12.92
N ALA A 319 -0.68 35.81 -12.26
CA ALA A 319 -0.85 36.98 -11.41
C ALA A 319 -0.10 38.17 -12.00
N HIS A 320 -0.51 39.38 -11.64
CA HIS A 320 0.17 40.61 -12.03
C HIS A 320 0.42 41.53 -10.83
N ASN A 321 1.43 42.38 -10.98
CA ASN A 321 1.87 43.40 -10.03
C ASN A 321 2.07 42.91 -8.58
N LEU A 322 2.58 41.70 -8.38
CA LEU A 322 2.92 41.16 -7.05
C LEU A 322 3.96 42.04 -6.33
N PRO A 323 3.98 42.11 -4.99
CA PRO A 323 5.09 42.71 -4.26
C PRO A 323 6.39 41.92 -4.47
N ASN A 324 7.53 42.60 -4.40
CA ASN A 324 8.86 41.98 -4.40
C ASN A 324 9.32 41.74 -2.95
N MET A 325 9.36 40.47 -2.53
CA MET A 325 9.68 40.09 -1.16
C MET A 325 11.20 39.92 -0.92
N ASP A 326 11.98 39.48 -1.92
CA ASP A 326 13.45 39.34 -1.83
C ASP A 326 14.16 40.62 -1.35
N MET A 327 13.63 41.79 -1.72
CA MET A 327 14.13 43.08 -1.26
C MET A 327 14.10 43.23 0.27
N PHE A 328 13.16 42.58 0.97
CA PHE A 328 13.02 42.66 2.42
C PHE A 328 14.17 41.94 3.15
N HIS A 329 14.67 40.85 2.58
CA HIS A 329 15.80 40.10 3.14
C HIS A 329 17.13 40.87 3.07
N LYS A 330 17.33 41.72 2.05
CA LYS A 330 18.52 42.60 1.97
C LYS A 330 18.60 43.57 3.14
N THR A 331 17.50 44.27 3.45
CA THR A 331 17.45 45.27 4.52
C THR A 331 17.85 44.71 5.89
N LEU A 332 17.60 43.43 6.16
CA LEU A 332 18.05 42.75 7.38
C LEU A 332 19.53 42.30 7.31
N GLY A 333 20.00 41.83 6.15
CA GLY A 333 21.43 41.51 5.95
C GLY A 333 22.34 42.74 6.04
N ASP A 334 21.91 43.86 5.45
CA ASP A 334 22.62 45.15 5.46
C ASP A 334 22.70 45.78 6.86
N MET A 335 21.80 45.41 7.78
CA MET A 335 21.92 45.79 9.20
C MET A 335 23.01 45.00 9.93
N PHE A 336 23.15 43.69 9.66
CA PHE A 336 24.16 42.85 10.31
C PHE A 336 25.60 43.13 9.84
N THR A 337 25.78 43.78 8.69
CA THR A 337 27.11 44.19 8.17
C THR A 337 27.62 45.51 8.73
N ARG A 338 26.92 46.17 9.68
CA ARG A 338 27.38 47.40 10.35
C ARG A 338 28.42 47.18 11.46
N LEU A 339 29.41 46.33 11.22
CA LEU A 339 30.67 46.29 11.98
C LEU A 339 31.77 47.04 11.19
N PRO A 340 32.52 47.97 11.81
CA PRO A 340 33.46 48.82 11.07
C PRO A 340 34.75 48.06 10.68
N GLY A 341 34.87 47.72 9.39
CA GLY A 341 36.08 47.10 8.82
C GLY A 341 36.20 47.35 7.32
N ASN A 342 37.30 47.96 6.89
CA ASN A 342 37.55 48.33 5.49
C ASN A 342 37.82 47.11 4.59
N VAL A 343 36.97 46.89 3.57
CA VAL A 343 37.41 46.70 2.17
C VAL A 343 36.37 47.34 1.25
N SER A 344 36.80 48.04 0.20
CA SER A 344 35.92 48.59 -0.83
C SER A 344 36.51 48.36 -2.22
N ASN A 345 35.63 48.24 -3.22
CA ASN A 345 35.89 48.25 -4.66
C ASN A 345 36.83 47.18 -5.25
N LYS A 346 36.22 46.08 -5.75
CA LYS A 346 36.20 45.76 -7.19
C LYS A 346 35.37 44.51 -7.50
N ILE A 347 34.24 44.71 -8.20
CA ILE A 347 33.73 43.97 -9.36
C ILE A 347 32.42 44.67 -9.74
N GLU A 348 32.49 45.50 -10.77
CA GLU A 348 31.34 46.15 -11.40
C GLU A 348 31.49 45.90 -12.90
N GLY A 349 30.51 45.20 -13.49
CA GLY A 349 30.59 44.75 -14.88
C GLY A 349 30.31 43.26 -15.11
N HIS A 350 29.08 42.80 -14.82
CA HIS A 350 28.19 42.16 -15.81
C HIS A 350 26.90 41.62 -15.14
N MET A 351 25.78 41.76 -15.84
CA MET A 351 24.45 41.25 -15.50
C MET A 351 23.85 41.69 -14.15
N SER A 352 23.25 42.88 -14.14
CA SER A 352 22.24 43.27 -13.15
C SER A 352 20.94 42.44 -13.33
N ARG A 353 20.93 41.18 -12.88
CA ARG A 353 19.67 40.46 -12.69
C ARG A 353 18.88 41.17 -11.59
N LYS A 354 17.73 41.75 -11.97
CA LYS A 354 16.78 42.37 -11.05
C LYS A 354 16.14 41.25 -10.23
N ILE A 355 16.68 40.98 -9.04
CA ILE A 355 16.12 39.97 -8.14
C ILE A 355 14.75 40.46 -7.67
N THR A 356 13.75 39.65 -7.94
CA THR A 356 12.37 39.79 -7.48
C THR A 356 11.86 38.41 -7.08
N SER A 357 10.73 38.40 -6.40
CA SER A 357 10.00 37.20 -5.98
C SER A 357 10.01 36.03 -6.97
N ASP A 358 10.03 34.82 -6.39
CA ASP A 358 9.88 33.51 -7.01
C ASP A 358 8.47 32.93 -6.70
N PRO A 359 7.37 33.52 -7.21
CA PRO A 359 6.02 33.20 -6.75
C PRO A 359 5.47 31.84 -7.22
N TYR A 360 4.59 31.28 -6.38
CA TYR A 360 3.71 30.15 -6.68
C TYR A 360 2.37 30.26 -5.94
N VAL A 361 1.39 29.46 -6.34
CA VAL A 361 0.07 29.38 -5.66
C VAL A 361 -0.07 28.01 -5.01
N SER A 362 -0.57 27.96 -3.78
CA SER A 362 -1.07 26.73 -3.13
C SER A 362 -2.59 26.76 -3.08
N ILE A 363 -3.23 25.71 -3.56
CA ILE A 363 -4.69 25.52 -3.55
C ILE A 363 -5.05 24.65 -2.33
N SER A 364 -5.95 25.11 -1.48
CA SER A 364 -6.36 24.38 -0.27
C SER A 364 -7.85 24.46 0.01
N VAL A 365 -8.39 23.35 0.55
CA VAL A 365 -9.79 23.18 0.97
C VAL A 365 -9.76 22.58 2.37
N SER A 366 -10.49 23.17 3.33
CA SER A 366 -10.52 22.68 4.72
C SER A 366 -9.12 22.47 5.34
N ASN A 367 -8.20 23.39 5.07
CA ASN A 367 -6.75 23.36 5.39
C ASN A 367 -5.91 22.28 4.68
N ALA A 368 -6.51 21.25 4.07
CA ALA A 368 -5.78 20.31 3.22
C ALA A 368 -5.33 20.99 1.92
N VAL A 369 -4.06 20.81 1.53
CA VAL A 369 -3.52 21.35 0.27
C VAL A 369 -3.76 20.35 -0.86
N ILE A 370 -4.68 20.69 -1.76
CA ILE A 370 -5.12 19.83 -2.87
C ILE A 370 -4.34 20.06 -4.18
N GLY A 371 -3.56 21.14 -4.27
CA GLY A 371 -2.71 21.43 -5.43
C GLY A 371 -1.72 22.55 -5.18
N ARG A 372 -0.65 22.63 -5.99
CA ARG A 372 0.30 23.75 -5.99
C ARG A 372 0.82 23.99 -7.40
N THR A 373 1.03 25.25 -7.77
CA THR A 373 1.67 25.58 -9.05
C THR A 373 3.17 25.43 -9.00
N PHE A 374 3.79 25.40 -10.19
CA PHE A 374 5.22 25.62 -10.33
C PHE A 374 5.66 26.97 -9.75
N VAL A 375 6.90 27.00 -9.26
CA VAL A 375 7.61 28.22 -8.86
C VAL A 375 8.11 28.90 -10.14
N ILE A 376 7.69 30.14 -10.39
CA ILE A 376 8.22 30.95 -11.50
C ILE A 376 9.26 31.90 -10.92
N SER A 377 10.54 31.66 -11.21
CA SER A 377 11.59 32.47 -10.62
C SER A 377 11.68 33.89 -11.19
N ASN A 378 11.88 34.86 -10.30
CA ASN A 378 12.18 36.26 -10.61
C ASN A 378 11.11 36.94 -11.47
N SER A 379 9.85 36.93 -11.02
CA SER A 379 8.75 37.64 -11.67
C SER A 379 7.71 38.22 -10.70
N GLU A 380 7.49 39.55 -10.76
CA GLU A 380 6.31 40.22 -10.18
C GLU A 380 5.02 39.97 -11.00
N ASN A 381 5.11 39.30 -12.16
CA ASN A 381 3.99 39.00 -13.08
C ASN A 381 4.08 37.54 -13.60
N PRO A 382 3.89 36.53 -12.74
CA PRO A 382 4.02 35.11 -13.12
C PRO A 382 2.86 34.61 -13.98
N ASP A 383 3.17 33.82 -15.01
CA ASP A 383 2.21 33.19 -15.94
C ASP A 383 2.38 31.67 -15.89
N TRP A 384 1.57 31.01 -15.06
CA TRP A 384 1.65 29.57 -14.78
C TRP A 384 0.89 28.71 -15.80
N LYS A 385 -0.29 29.18 -16.25
CA LYS A 385 -1.21 28.45 -17.17
C LYS A 385 -1.37 26.97 -16.80
N GLN A 386 -1.54 26.70 -15.52
CA GLN A 386 -1.51 25.34 -14.98
C GLN A 386 -2.92 24.84 -14.63
N HIS A 387 -3.21 23.62 -15.09
CA HIS A 387 -4.45 22.88 -14.84
C HIS A 387 -4.28 21.90 -13.68
N PHE A 388 -5.36 21.70 -12.93
CA PHE A 388 -5.50 20.68 -11.89
C PHE A 388 -6.91 20.08 -12.00
N TYR A 389 -7.00 18.74 -12.06
CA TYR A 389 -8.28 18.02 -12.03
C TYR A 389 -8.29 17.06 -10.83
N VAL A 390 -8.59 17.61 -9.65
CA VAL A 390 -8.27 16.98 -8.36
C VAL A 390 -9.49 16.42 -7.64
N PRO A 391 -9.42 15.21 -7.05
CA PRO A 391 -10.49 14.67 -6.22
C PRO A 391 -10.59 15.45 -4.91
N VAL A 392 -11.82 15.66 -4.46
CA VAL A 392 -12.15 16.28 -3.17
C VAL A 392 -13.18 15.45 -2.41
N ALA A 393 -13.04 15.41 -1.08
CA ALA A 393 -13.94 14.78 -0.12
C ALA A 393 -13.96 15.60 1.19
N HIS A 394 -14.29 16.90 1.08
CA HIS A 394 -14.06 17.91 2.12
C HIS A 394 -15.34 18.69 2.48
N GLN A 395 -15.52 19.02 3.77
CA GLN A 395 -16.54 19.97 4.23
C GLN A 395 -15.95 21.38 4.30
N ALA A 396 -16.37 22.28 3.42
CA ALA A 396 -15.75 23.61 3.24
C ALA A 396 -16.76 24.73 2.98
N ALA A 397 -16.44 25.94 3.42
CA ALA A 397 -17.16 27.16 3.05
C ALA A 397 -16.47 27.91 1.89
N GLU A 398 -15.15 27.79 1.74
CA GLU A 398 -14.34 28.47 0.73
C GLU A 398 -13.23 27.56 0.18
N VAL A 399 -12.83 27.77 -1.08
CA VAL A 399 -11.61 27.22 -1.71
C VAL A 399 -10.54 28.32 -1.75
N HIS A 400 -9.37 28.07 -1.17
CA HIS A 400 -8.33 29.09 -0.98
C HIS A 400 -7.19 28.93 -1.97
N PHE A 401 -6.80 30.03 -2.60
CA PHE A 401 -5.66 30.19 -3.50
C PHE A 401 -4.63 31.08 -2.81
N VAL A 402 -3.68 30.45 -2.14
CA VAL A 402 -2.67 31.12 -1.30
C VAL A 402 -1.42 31.39 -2.14
N VAL A 403 -1.21 32.65 -2.51
CA VAL A 403 -0.06 33.14 -3.27
C VAL A 403 1.13 33.31 -2.32
N LYS A 404 2.26 32.69 -2.65
CA LYS A 404 3.46 32.62 -1.81
C LYS A 404 4.72 32.88 -2.61
N ASP A 405 5.74 33.38 -1.93
CA ASP A 405 7.12 33.42 -2.41
C ASP A 405 7.88 32.13 -2.04
N SER A 406 8.98 31.84 -2.74
CA SER A 406 9.69 30.56 -2.69
C SER A 406 11.14 30.72 -2.22
N ASP A 407 11.33 31.43 -1.11
CA ASP A 407 12.63 31.77 -0.53
C ASP A 407 13.50 30.54 -0.21
N VAL A 408 14.81 30.79 -0.04
CA VAL A 408 15.79 29.77 0.40
C VAL A 408 15.56 29.36 1.87
N VAL A 409 15.05 30.28 2.70
CA VAL A 409 14.91 30.10 4.16
C VAL A 409 13.50 29.62 4.56
N GLY A 410 12.48 29.92 3.76
CA GLY A 410 11.07 29.64 4.03
C GLY A 410 10.22 29.80 2.78
N SER A 411 8.90 29.95 2.92
CA SER A 411 8.05 30.43 1.82
C SER A 411 7.16 31.54 2.36
N GLN A 412 7.45 32.79 2.02
CA GLN A 412 6.69 33.93 2.54
C GLN A 412 5.28 34.00 1.95
N LEU A 413 4.29 34.44 2.74
CA LEU A 413 2.94 34.68 2.26
C LEU A 413 2.87 36.04 1.53
N ILE A 414 2.39 36.04 0.29
CA ILE A 414 2.08 37.26 -0.48
C ILE A 414 0.62 37.66 -0.29
N GLY A 415 -0.28 36.68 -0.26
CA GLY A 415 -1.71 36.88 0.05
C GLY A 415 -2.59 35.71 -0.37
N VAL A 416 -3.90 35.90 -0.29
CA VAL A 416 -4.93 34.88 -0.54
C VAL A 416 -6.02 35.43 -1.47
N VAL A 417 -6.52 34.58 -2.35
CA VAL A 417 -7.84 34.71 -2.97
C VAL A 417 -8.70 33.56 -2.46
N ALA A 418 -9.93 33.84 -2.03
CA ALA A 418 -10.89 32.83 -1.59
C ALA A 418 -12.11 32.83 -2.52
N ILE A 419 -12.59 31.63 -2.87
CA ILE A 419 -13.79 31.42 -3.69
C ILE A 419 -14.82 30.68 -2.83
N PRO A 420 -15.97 31.30 -2.46
CA PRO A 420 -17.01 30.63 -1.69
C PRO A 420 -17.57 29.40 -2.41
N VAL A 421 -17.69 28.29 -1.68
CA VAL A 421 -18.12 26.99 -2.22
C VAL A 421 -19.53 27.07 -2.80
N GLU A 422 -20.40 27.90 -2.22
CA GLU A 422 -21.74 28.21 -2.74
C GLU A 422 -21.75 28.61 -4.23
N GLN A 423 -20.71 29.32 -4.70
CA GLN A 423 -20.63 29.80 -6.09
C GLN A 423 -20.34 28.69 -7.11
N ILE A 424 -19.66 27.62 -6.67
CA ILE A 424 -19.27 26.48 -7.52
C ILE A 424 -20.18 25.26 -7.30
N TYR A 425 -20.94 25.19 -6.20
CA TYR A 425 -21.68 23.99 -5.78
C TYR A 425 -22.71 23.50 -6.81
N SER A 426 -23.28 24.41 -7.60
CA SER A 426 -24.21 24.09 -8.70
C SER A 426 -23.54 23.36 -9.88
N GLY A 427 -22.21 23.35 -9.94
CA GLY A 427 -21.42 22.91 -11.09
C GLY A 427 -21.13 24.01 -12.11
N ALA A 428 -21.45 25.27 -11.82
CA ALA A 428 -21.07 26.41 -12.65
C ALA A 428 -19.55 26.62 -12.67
N LYS A 429 -19.00 27.01 -13.83
CA LYS A 429 -17.61 27.46 -13.94
C LYS A 429 -17.51 28.92 -13.47
N VAL A 430 -16.76 29.14 -12.40
CA VAL A 430 -16.38 30.47 -11.92
C VAL A 430 -15.04 30.84 -12.58
N GLU A 431 -14.99 31.92 -13.36
CA GLU A 431 -13.75 32.44 -13.95
C GLU A 431 -13.67 33.96 -13.73
N GLY A 432 -12.49 34.45 -13.35
CA GLY A 432 -12.31 35.87 -13.05
C GLY A 432 -10.88 36.27 -12.73
N THR A 433 -10.71 37.55 -12.43
CA THR A 433 -9.46 38.15 -11.94
C THR A 433 -9.73 38.77 -10.59
N TYR A 434 -9.07 38.27 -9.54
CA TYR A 434 -9.41 38.54 -8.15
C TYR A 434 -8.27 39.27 -7.44
N PRO A 435 -8.54 40.32 -6.64
CA PRO A 435 -7.51 41.02 -5.88
C PRO A 435 -6.87 40.07 -4.86
N ILE A 436 -5.54 40.07 -4.77
CA ILE A 436 -4.81 39.22 -3.81
C ILE A 436 -4.80 39.95 -2.47
N LEU A 437 -5.42 39.36 -1.45
CA LEU A 437 -5.65 40.00 -0.15
C LEU A 437 -4.63 39.54 0.89
N ASN A 438 -4.16 40.46 1.72
CA ASN A 438 -3.33 40.16 2.90
C ASN A 438 -4.22 39.76 4.11
N ASN A 439 -3.57 39.37 5.21
CA ASN A 439 -4.24 38.92 6.44
C ASN A 439 -5.23 39.93 7.05
N ASN A 440 -5.17 41.21 6.65
CA ASN A 440 -6.06 42.27 7.09
C ASN A 440 -7.23 42.51 6.11
N GLY A 441 -7.47 41.59 5.16
CA GLY A 441 -8.52 41.68 4.15
C GLY A 441 -8.31 42.75 3.07
N LYS A 442 -7.13 43.38 3.01
CA LYS A 442 -6.80 44.46 2.07
C LYS A 442 -5.90 43.95 0.94
N PRO A 443 -5.95 44.53 -0.28
CA PRO A 443 -5.02 44.17 -1.35
C PRO A 443 -3.55 44.24 -0.90
N CYS A 444 -2.74 43.23 -1.22
CA CYS A 444 -1.35 43.15 -0.76
C CYS A 444 -0.44 44.21 -1.38
N LYS A 445 -0.73 44.61 -2.62
CA LYS A 445 -0.16 45.75 -3.35
C LYS A 445 -1.26 46.30 -4.29
N PRO A 446 -1.37 47.63 -4.54
CA PRO A 446 -2.42 48.17 -5.40
C PRO A 446 -2.36 47.57 -6.81
N GLY A 447 -3.46 46.99 -7.28
CA GLY A 447 -3.51 46.28 -8.56
C GLY A 447 -2.80 44.91 -8.57
N ALA A 448 -2.48 44.32 -7.41
CA ALA A 448 -2.04 42.92 -7.34
C ALA A 448 -3.25 41.99 -7.40
N ALA A 449 -3.36 41.19 -8.47
CA ALA A 449 -4.48 40.30 -8.70
C ALA A 449 -4.08 38.99 -9.40
N LEU A 450 -4.88 37.95 -9.17
CA LEU A 450 -4.71 36.58 -9.68
C LEU A 450 -5.87 36.26 -10.65
N LYS A 451 -5.56 35.85 -11.89
CA LYS A 451 -6.55 35.29 -12.82
C LYS A 451 -6.61 33.77 -12.65
N LEU A 452 -7.82 33.25 -12.37
CA LEU A 452 -8.09 31.82 -12.20
C LEU A 452 -9.47 31.44 -12.76
N SER A 453 -9.69 30.14 -12.94
CA SER A 453 -11.04 29.58 -13.02
C SER A 453 -11.16 28.27 -12.26
N ILE A 454 -12.35 27.99 -11.73
CA ILE A 454 -12.67 26.79 -10.95
C ILE A 454 -14.08 26.30 -11.28
N GLN A 455 -14.26 25.00 -11.42
CA GLN A 455 -15.54 24.33 -11.59
C GLN A 455 -15.58 23.06 -10.73
N TYR A 456 -16.71 22.82 -10.07
CA TYR A 456 -16.96 21.58 -9.32
C TYR A 456 -17.77 20.62 -10.18
N THR A 457 -17.40 19.33 -10.15
CA THR A 457 -18.23 18.24 -10.65
C THR A 457 -18.51 17.29 -9.48
N PRO A 458 -19.75 17.19 -8.96
CA PRO A 458 -20.08 16.24 -7.92
C PRO A 458 -19.89 14.81 -8.43
N ILE A 459 -19.53 13.92 -7.51
CA ILE A 459 -19.27 12.50 -7.68
C ILE A 459 -20.32 11.78 -8.56
N GLU A 460 -21.60 12.06 -8.30
CA GLU A 460 -22.78 11.55 -9.01
C GLU A 460 -22.78 11.80 -10.55
N LYS A 461 -22.03 12.81 -11.03
CA LYS A 461 -21.93 13.20 -12.45
C LYS A 461 -20.67 12.66 -13.13
N LEU A 462 -19.79 11.96 -12.39
CA LEU A 462 -18.58 11.36 -12.94
C LEU A 462 -18.90 9.98 -13.55
N SER A 463 -18.52 9.77 -14.81
CA SER A 463 -18.77 8.51 -15.54
C SER A 463 -18.22 7.25 -14.85
N ILE A 464 -17.15 7.39 -14.07
CA ILE A 464 -16.54 6.34 -13.26
C ILE A 464 -17.45 5.85 -12.11
N TYR A 465 -18.38 6.68 -11.62
CA TYR A 465 -19.22 6.31 -10.48
C TYR A 465 -20.27 5.24 -10.82
N HIS A 466 -20.64 5.08 -12.09
CA HIS A 466 -21.82 4.30 -12.52
C HIS A 466 -21.52 2.97 -13.21
N ARG A 467 -20.25 2.54 -13.29
CA ARG A 467 -19.84 1.46 -14.22
C ARG A 467 -19.07 0.29 -13.62
N GLY A 468 -18.56 0.39 -12.39
CA GLY A 468 -17.57 -0.56 -11.85
C GLY A 468 -16.13 -0.19 -12.25
N VAL A 469 -15.17 -1.00 -11.83
CA VAL A 469 -13.73 -0.83 -12.09
C VAL A 469 -13.31 -1.68 -13.29
N GLY A 470 -12.43 -1.17 -14.17
CA GLY A 470 -12.06 -1.90 -15.40
C GLY A 470 -13.16 -1.93 -16.48
N ALA A 471 -14.24 -1.18 -16.28
CA ALA A 471 -15.52 -1.37 -16.93
C ALA A 471 -15.55 -1.06 -18.44
N GLY A 472 -15.66 -2.13 -19.24
CA GLY A 472 -15.91 -2.08 -20.69
C GLY A 472 -14.65 -2.12 -21.56
N PRO A 473 -14.79 -2.38 -22.88
CA PRO A 473 -13.66 -2.48 -23.80
C PRO A 473 -12.86 -1.17 -23.92
N ASP A 474 -13.52 -0.04 -23.69
CA ASP A 474 -12.98 1.32 -23.72
C ASP A 474 -12.33 1.76 -22.39
N TYR A 475 -12.15 0.86 -21.41
CA TYR A 475 -11.46 1.22 -20.17
C TYR A 475 -9.96 1.47 -20.43
N HIS A 476 -9.54 2.71 -20.27
CA HIS A 476 -8.16 3.17 -20.53
C HIS A 476 -7.25 3.21 -19.28
N GLY A 477 -7.68 2.65 -18.16
CA GLY A 477 -6.95 2.71 -16.89
C GLY A 477 -7.31 3.91 -16.01
N VAL A 478 -6.55 4.07 -14.94
CA VAL A 478 -6.52 5.31 -14.16
C VAL A 478 -5.87 6.39 -15.04
N PRO A 479 -6.59 7.46 -15.41
CA PRO A 479 -6.16 8.37 -16.47
C PRO A 479 -5.00 9.27 -16.03
N GLY A 480 -4.10 9.54 -16.98
CA GLY A 480 -3.03 10.53 -16.83
C GLY A 480 -1.87 10.14 -15.92
N THR A 481 -1.80 8.93 -15.38
CA THR A 481 -0.67 8.51 -14.52
C THR A 481 0.63 8.29 -15.31
N TYR A 482 1.76 8.18 -14.61
CA TYR A 482 3.10 8.11 -15.24
C TYR A 482 3.29 6.89 -16.17
N PHE A 483 2.69 5.75 -15.79
CA PHE A 483 2.63 4.53 -16.59
C PHE A 483 1.17 4.26 -17.04
N PRO A 484 0.93 3.96 -18.33
CA PRO A 484 -0.40 3.68 -18.85
C PRO A 484 -0.89 2.28 -18.43
N LEU A 485 -2.19 2.02 -18.59
CA LEU A 485 -2.70 0.65 -18.56
C LEU A 485 -2.03 -0.18 -19.66
N ARG A 486 -1.53 -1.36 -19.29
CA ARG A 486 -1.00 -2.36 -20.21
C ARG A 486 -2.04 -3.45 -20.42
N LYS A 487 -2.35 -3.74 -21.69
CA LYS A 487 -3.24 -4.84 -22.07
C LYS A 487 -2.44 -6.11 -22.33
N GLY A 488 -2.94 -7.24 -21.84
CA GLY A 488 -2.42 -8.57 -22.09
C GLY A 488 -1.31 -9.02 -21.13
N GLY A 489 -1.02 -10.32 -21.18
CA GLY A 489 -0.20 -11.02 -20.18
C GLY A 489 -1.03 -11.56 -19.02
N THR A 490 -0.35 -12.07 -17.98
CA THR A 490 -0.95 -12.71 -16.82
C THR A 490 -0.46 -12.11 -15.49
N VAL A 491 -1.29 -12.23 -14.46
CA VAL A 491 -0.92 -11.95 -13.06
C VAL A 491 -1.07 -13.24 -12.26
N THR A 492 -0.13 -13.49 -11.35
CA THR A 492 -0.28 -14.51 -10.30
C THR A 492 -0.34 -13.80 -8.96
N LEU A 493 -1.40 -14.06 -8.20
CA LEU A 493 -1.61 -13.50 -6.86
C LEU A 493 -1.05 -14.48 -5.82
N TYR A 494 -0.36 -13.95 -4.81
CA TYR A 494 0.21 -14.72 -3.71
C TYR A 494 -0.26 -14.16 -2.37
N GLN A 495 -0.86 -15.04 -1.57
CA GLN A 495 -0.97 -14.87 -0.13
C GLN A 495 0.25 -15.53 0.51
N ASP A 496 0.86 -14.83 1.47
CA ASP A 496 2.09 -15.20 2.17
C ASP A 496 3.29 -15.51 1.25
N ALA A 497 4.39 -15.94 1.87
CA ALA A 497 5.57 -16.43 1.15
C ALA A 497 5.32 -17.78 0.46
N HIS A 498 4.46 -18.64 1.03
CA HIS A 498 4.24 -20.01 0.56
C HIS A 498 2.88 -20.57 1.00
N VAL A 499 2.07 -21.06 0.04
CA VAL A 499 0.88 -21.87 0.34
C VAL A 499 1.20 -23.36 0.09
N PRO A 500 1.14 -24.25 1.11
CA PRO A 500 1.31 -25.69 0.92
C PRO A 500 0.17 -26.31 0.10
N ASP A 501 0.47 -27.37 -0.66
CA ASP A 501 -0.54 -28.07 -1.46
C ASP A 501 -1.64 -28.70 -0.59
N GLY A 502 -2.90 -28.37 -0.87
CA GLY A 502 -4.06 -28.90 -0.15
C GLY A 502 -4.28 -28.36 1.27
N SER A 503 -3.55 -27.32 1.70
CA SER A 503 -3.76 -26.71 3.03
C SER A 503 -4.97 -25.78 3.11
N LEU A 504 -5.62 -25.49 1.98
CA LEU A 504 -6.80 -24.63 1.84
C LEU A 504 -7.80 -25.28 0.87
N PRO A 505 -9.11 -24.99 1.01
CA PRO A 505 -10.15 -25.60 0.17
C PRO A 505 -10.07 -25.13 -1.29
N ASN A 506 -10.45 -26.02 -2.22
CA ASN A 506 -10.53 -25.69 -3.64
C ASN A 506 -11.69 -24.72 -3.90
N VAL A 507 -11.38 -23.52 -4.40
CA VAL A 507 -12.38 -22.55 -4.87
C VAL A 507 -12.66 -22.78 -6.34
N LYS A 508 -13.93 -22.89 -6.73
CA LYS A 508 -14.35 -22.98 -8.13
C LYS A 508 -14.51 -21.61 -8.77
N LEU A 509 -13.91 -21.45 -9.94
CA LEU A 509 -13.99 -20.27 -10.80
C LEU A 509 -15.04 -20.48 -11.90
N ASP A 510 -15.23 -19.44 -12.71
CA ASP A 510 -15.90 -19.52 -14.01
C ASP A 510 -15.37 -20.69 -14.87
N GLN A 511 -16.24 -21.19 -15.76
CA GLN A 511 -15.95 -22.33 -16.65
C GLN A 511 -15.61 -23.65 -15.93
N GLY A 512 -15.74 -23.71 -14.60
CA GLY A 512 -15.49 -24.90 -13.79
C GLY A 512 -14.02 -25.11 -13.38
N MET A 513 -13.15 -24.14 -13.68
CA MET A 513 -11.74 -24.16 -13.30
C MET A 513 -11.58 -24.12 -11.78
N ASP A 514 -10.47 -24.64 -11.26
CA ASP A 514 -10.09 -24.53 -9.85
C ASP A 514 -9.10 -23.37 -9.66
N TYR A 515 -9.26 -22.62 -8.57
CA TYR A 515 -8.27 -21.62 -8.17
C TYR A 515 -6.96 -22.29 -7.76
N VAL A 516 -5.83 -21.77 -8.26
CA VAL A 516 -4.50 -22.34 -8.01
C VAL A 516 -3.70 -21.42 -7.09
N HIS A 517 -3.50 -21.85 -5.85
CA HIS A 517 -2.68 -21.16 -4.87
C HIS A 517 -1.22 -21.03 -5.33
N GLY A 518 -0.73 -19.80 -5.48
CA GLY A 518 0.67 -19.54 -5.85
C GLY A 518 1.64 -19.68 -4.66
N LYS A 519 2.93 -19.88 -4.94
CA LYS A 519 3.98 -20.10 -3.92
C LYS A 519 5.08 -19.04 -4.06
N CYS A 520 4.80 -17.82 -3.57
CA CYS A 520 5.58 -16.61 -3.85
C CYS A 520 7.10 -16.79 -3.86
N TRP A 521 7.69 -17.22 -2.74
CA TRP A 521 9.14 -17.31 -2.59
C TRP A 521 9.77 -18.46 -3.39
N ARG A 522 9.01 -19.53 -3.63
CA ARG A 522 9.41 -20.62 -4.55
C ARG A 522 9.44 -20.12 -6.00
N ASP A 523 8.43 -19.38 -6.43
CA ASP A 523 8.38 -18.79 -7.77
C ASP A 523 9.48 -17.73 -7.96
N ILE A 524 9.80 -16.93 -6.93
CA ILE A 524 10.94 -16.00 -6.93
C ILE A 524 12.27 -16.76 -7.02
N PHE A 525 12.45 -17.82 -6.22
CA PHE A 525 13.64 -18.67 -6.25
C PHE A 525 13.86 -19.27 -7.65
N ASP A 526 12.82 -19.87 -8.22
CA ASP A 526 12.89 -20.51 -9.53
C ASP A 526 13.04 -19.50 -10.68
N ALA A 527 12.49 -18.30 -10.54
CA ALA A 527 12.71 -17.19 -11.49
C ALA A 527 14.18 -16.70 -11.46
N ILE A 528 14.76 -16.46 -10.27
CA ILE A 528 16.17 -16.09 -10.12
C ILE A 528 17.10 -17.21 -10.62
N ARG A 529 16.78 -18.47 -10.31
CA ARG A 529 17.53 -19.66 -10.74
C ARG A 529 17.55 -19.80 -12.27
N GLN A 530 16.45 -19.47 -12.94
CA GLN A 530 16.31 -19.56 -14.40
C GLN A 530 16.76 -18.31 -15.17
N ALA A 531 17.04 -17.19 -14.49
CA ALA A 531 17.55 -15.96 -15.11
C ALA A 531 18.87 -16.18 -15.86
N SER A 532 19.10 -15.44 -16.95
CA SER A 532 20.27 -15.62 -17.82
C SER A 532 20.94 -14.30 -18.25
N ARG A 533 20.25 -13.17 -18.10
CA ARG A 533 20.71 -11.84 -18.48
C ARG A 533 20.69 -10.87 -17.29
N LEU A 534 19.61 -10.78 -16.51
CA LEU A 534 19.48 -9.86 -15.37
C LEU A 534 18.69 -10.42 -14.17
N VAL A 535 19.07 -9.96 -12.98
CA VAL A 535 18.28 -10.08 -11.74
C VAL A 535 18.40 -8.74 -10.99
N TYR A 536 17.36 -7.91 -11.05
CA TYR A 536 17.31 -6.61 -10.37
C TYR A 536 16.36 -6.70 -9.17
N ILE A 537 16.79 -6.22 -8.00
CA ILE A 537 16.03 -6.34 -6.75
C ILE A 537 15.98 -4.99 -6.03
N THR A 538 14.79 -4.58 -5.57
CA THR A 538 14.64 -3.53 -4.56
C THR A 538 14.04 -4.09 -3.30
N GLY A 539 14.51 -3.60 -2.15
CA GLY A 539 13.90 -3.89 -0.85
C GLY A 539 14.13 -2.73 0.10
N TRP A 540 13.24 -2.63 1.08
CA TRP A 540 13.48 -1.85 2.29
C TRP A 540 14.54 -2.54 3.16
N SER A 541 14.48 -3.88 3.25
CA SER A 541 15.54 -4.74 3.76
C SER A 541 15.74 -5.91 2.80
N VAL A 542 16.98 -6.39 2.68
CA VAL A 542 17.31 -7.62 1.94
C VAL A 542 18.35 -8.36 2.76
N TRP A 543 18.07 -9.60 3.16
CA TRP A 543 18.98 -10.39 3.99
C TRP A 543 19.61 -11.52 3.19
N HIS A 544 20.94 -11.47 3.01
CA HIS A 544 21.66 -12.47 2.22
C HIS A 544 21.52 -13.91 2.74
N LYS A 545 21.27 -14.12 4.04
CA LYS A 545 21.10 -15.46 4.63
C LYS A 545 19.74 -16.10 4.37
N VAL A 546 18.72 -15.34 3.98
CA VAL A 546 17.34 -15.85 3.90
C VAL A 546 17.22 -17.01 2.92
N ARG A 547 16.44 -18.03 3.30
CA ARG A 547 16.13 -19.17 2.44
C ARG A 547 14.72 -19.03 1.88
N LEU A 548 14.63 -18.91 0.56
CA LEU A 548 13.38 -18.75 -0.18
C LEU A 548 12.55 -20.03 -0.26
N VAL A 549 13.21 -21.19 -0.19
CA VAL A 549 12.62 -22.52 -0.21
C VAL A 549 13.02 -23.21 1.10
N ARG A 550 12.05 -23.74 1.85
CA ARG A 550 12.27 -24.34 3.18
C ARG A 550 11.71 -25.76 3.32
N ASP A 551 10.88 -26.18 2.38
CA ASP A 551 10.48 -27.56 2.15
C ASP A 551 11.64 -28.41 1.57
N ALA A 552 11.49 -29.74 1.59
CA ALA A 552 12.61 -30.67 1.42
C ALA A 552 13.15 -30.72 -0.02
N GLY A 553 14.48 -30.75 -0.16
CA GLY A 553 15.18 -31.00 -1.42
C GLY A 553 16.42 -30.12 -1.61
N ASN A 554 17.11 -30.26 -2.75
CA ASN A 554 18.35 -29.51 -3.00
C ASN A 554 18.17 -27.98 -3.06
N ALA A 555 16.94 -27.48 -3.24
CA ALA A 555 16.65 -26.05 -3.29
C ALA A 555 16.78 -25.35 -1.93
N SER A 556 16.38 -26.00 -0.83
CA SER A 556 16.43 -25.42 0.53
C SER A 556 17.85 -25.39 1.15
N ASN A 557 18.87 -25.82 0.41
CA ASN A 557 20.28 -25.62 0.75
C ASN A 557 20.83 -24.24 0.35
N TYR A 558 20.15 -23.50 -0.53
CA TYR A 558 20.61 -22.20 -1.01
C TYR A 558 20.12 -21.06 -0.12
N THR A 559 21.05 -20.20 0.30
CA THR A 559 20.72 -18.84 0.73
C THR A 559 20.45 -17.95 -0.49
N LEU A 560 19.68 -16.88 -0.32
CA LEU A 560 19.53 -15.83 -1.34
C LEU A 560 20.88 -15.27 -1.78
N GLY A 561 21.80 -15.07 -0.84
CA GLY A 561 23.15 -14.58 -1.09
C GLY A 561 23.97 -15.47 -2.02
N ASP A 562 23.97 -16.78 -1.76
CA ASP A 562 24.74 -17.74 -2.54
C ASP A 562 24.12 -17.99 -3.91
N LEU A 563 22.78 -17.99 -4.01
CA LEU A 563 22.07 -18.02 -5.29
C LEU A 563 22.46 -16.82 -6.16
N LEU A 564 22.36 -15.60 -5.62
CA LEU A 564 22.70 -14.37 -6.35
C LEU A 564 24.19 -14.28 -6.73
N LYS A 565 25.10 -14.78 -5.88
CA LYS A 565 26.52 -14.95 -6.23
C LYS A 565 26.71 -15.92 -7.39
N THR A 566 26.05 -17.07 -7.35
CA THR A 566 26.13 -18.11 -8.40
C THR A 566 25.66 -17.57 -9.75
N LYS A 567 24.45 -16.97 -9.80
CA LYS A 567 23.94 -16.33 -11.03
C LYS A 567 24.87 -15.24 -11.56
N SER A 568 25.50 -14.46 -10.68
CA SER A 568 26.44 -13.42 -11.11
C SER A 568 27.81 -13.96 -11.59
N GLN A 569 28.19 -15.16 -11.17
CA GLN A 569 29.36 -15.90 -11.71
C GLN A 569 29.05 -16.54 -13.07
N GLU A 570 27.81 -16.96 -13.32
CA GLU A 570 27.31 -17.39 -14.64
C GLU A 570 27.22 -16.23 -15.66
N GLY A 571 27.47 -14.99 -15.25
CA GLY A 571 27.45 -13.79 -16.10
C GLY A 571 26.16 -12.98 -16.06
N VAL A 572 25.18 -13.38 -15.24
CA VAL A 572 23.91 -12.63 -15.07
C VAL A 572 24.19 -11.29 -14.38
N ARG A 573 23.60 -10.20 -14.89
CA ARG A 573 23.73 -8.87 -14.29
C ARG A 573 22.82 -8.76 -13.05
N VAL A 574 23.41 -8.99 -11.87
CA VAL A 574 22.71 -8.89 -10.60
C VAL A 574 22.91 -7.51 -9.96
N LEU A 575 21.81 -6.77 -9.74
CA LEU A 575 21.80 -5.41 -9.18
C LEU A 575 20.82 -5.31 -8.01
N LEU A 576 21.29 -4.89 -6.84
CA LEU A 576 20.46 -4.69 -5.63
C LEU A 576 20.42 -3.20 -5.28
N LEU A 577 19.23 -2.63 -5.16
CA LEU A 577 18.98 -1.26 -4.71
C LEU A 577 18.19 -1.28 -3.40
N ILE A 578 18.93 -1.39 -2.31
CA ILE A 578 18.39 -1.48 -0.94
C ILE A 578 18.27 -0.06 -0.37
N TRP A 579 17.39 0.18 0.60
CA TRP A 579 17.45 1.39 1.43
C TRP A 579 18.81 1.47 2.17
N ASP A 580 19.25 2.69 2.50
CA ASP A 580 20.44 2.99 3.32
C ASP A 580 19.90 3.45 4.68
N ASP A 581 19.93 2.57 5.69
CA ASP A 581 19.45 2.90 7.03
C ASP A 581 20.45 3.86 7.69
N PRO A 582 20.05 5.11 8.00
CA PRO A 582 20.98 6.11 8.54
C PRO A 582 21.52 5.72 9.92
N THR A 583 20.90 4.74 10.60
CA THR A 583 21.27 4.26 11.93
C THR A 583 22.13 2.99 11.93
N SER A 584 22.22 2.24 10.82
CA SER A 584 23.03 1.01 10.66
C SER A 584 24.55 1.24 10.57
N ARG A 585 25.11 2.12 11.41
CA ARG A 585 26.49 2.62 11.29
C ARG A 585 27.48 1.92 12.22
N ASN A 586 28.52 1.33 11.63
CA ASN A 586 29.67 0.80 12.37
C ASN A 586 30.48 1.95 13.01
N ILE A 587 30.45 2.04 14.34
CA ILE A 587 31.24 2.99 15.12
C ILE A 587 32.34 2.20 15.85
N LEU A 588 33.61 2.58 15.61
CA LEU A 588 34.80 2.04 16.29
C LEU A 588 34.93 0.49 16.26
N GLY A 589 34.36 -0.16 15.24
CA GLY A 589 34.43 -1.62 15.06
C GLY A 589 33.24 -2.39 15.63
N TYR A 590 32.40 -1.74 16.45
CA TYR A 590 31.14 -2.32 16.92
C TYR A 590 30.07 -2.20 15.83
N GLN A 591 29.38 -3.31 15.58
CA GLN A 591 28.26 -3.36 14.67
C GLN A 591 26.99 -3.17 15.48
N THR A 592 26.28 -2.06 15.23
CA THR A 592 24.88 -1.91 15.60
C THR A 592 24.04 -2.20 14.38
N ASP A 593 23.14 -3.18 14.47
CA ASP A 593 22.00 -3.25 13.56
C ASP A 593 21.16 -1.97 13.74
N GLY A 594 20.54 -1.49 12.66
CA GLY A 594 19.80 -0.23 12.69
C GLY A 594 18.65 -0.26 13.69
N ILE A 595 18.22 0.93 14.15
CA ILE A 595 17.04 1.10 15.03
C ILE A 595 15.78 0.55 14.33
N MET A 596 15.79 0.48 12.99
CA MET A 596 14.72 -0.09 12.16
C MET A 596 14.92 -1.57 11.81
N GLN A 597 15.88 -2.28 12.43
CA GLN A 597 16.13 -3.72 12.24
C GLN A 597 16.35 -4.12 10.75
N THR A 598 17.21 -3.37 10.05
CA THR A 598 17.55 -3.65 8.65
C THR A 598 18.90 -4.36 8.49
N HIS A 599 19.06 -5.11 7.40
CA HIS A 599 20.29 -5.87 7.08
C HIS A 599 21.05 -5.32 5.85
N ASP A 600 20.85 -4.05 5.53
CA ASP A 600 21.37 -3.36 4.35
C ASP A 600 22.91 -3.40 4.25
N GLU A 601 23.58 -3.02 5.32
CA GLU A 601 25.03 -2.99 5.47
C GLU A 601 25.63 -4.39 5.55
N GLU A 602 24.97 -5.36 6.20
CA GLU A 602 25.43 -6.76 6.24
C GLU A 602 25.45 -7.37 4.83
N THR A 603 24.33 -7.24 4.11
CA THR A 603 24.16 -7.73 2.75
C THR A 603 25.13 -7.04 1.78
N ARG A 604 25.36 -5.72 1.90
CA ARG A 604 26.39 -5.02 1.11
C ARG A 604 27.80 -5.58 1.38
N ARG A 605 28.14 -5.88 2.63
CA ARG A 605 29.45 -6.46 3.01
C ARG A 605 29.63 -7.85 2.41
N PHE A 606 28.59 -8.69 2.45
CA PHE A 606 28.61 -10.06 1.88
C PHE A 606 28.89 -10.09 0.36
N PHE A 607 28.36 -9.13 -0.40
CA PHE A 607 28.55 -9.07 -1.86
C PHE A 607 29.81 -8.30 -2.32
N LYS A 608 30.50 -7.57 -1.43
CA LYS A 608 31.64 -6.67 -1.70
C LYS A 608 32.75 -7.25 -2.60
N HIS A 609 32.94 -8.58 -2.60
CA HIS A 609 33.97 -9.28 -3.37
C HIS A 609 33.39 -10.22 -4.44
N SER A 610 32.22 -9.87 -5.00
CA SER A 610 31.54 -10.59 -6.07
C SER A 610 31.12 -9.65 -7.21
N SER A 611 30.62 -10.21 -8.33
CA SER A 611 30.09 -9.44 -9.46
C SER A 611 28.72 -8.81 -9.20
N VAL A 612 28.06 -9.14 -8.08
CA VAL A 612 26.79 -8.55 -7.64
C VAL A 612 27.01 -7.11 -7.21
N GLN A 613 26.27 -6.16 -7.78
CA GLN A 613 26.39 -4.75 -7.41
C GLN A 613 25.27 -4.36 -6.44
N VAL A 614 25.66 -3.94 -5.23
CA VAL A 614 24.73 -3.42 -4.21
C VAL A 614 24.93 -1.91 -4.09
N LEU A 615 23.84 -1.16 -4.29
CA LEU A 615 23.74 0.25 -3.92
C LEU A 615 22.79 0.38 -2.73
N LEU A 616 23.28 0.99 -1.65
CA LEU A 616 22.39 1.51 -0.62
C LEU A 616 21.90 2.88 -1.05
N CYS A 617 20.61 3.11 -0.89
CA CYS A 617 19.89 4.27 -1.40
C CYS A 617 19.32 5.07 -0.21
N PRO A 618 20.01 6.12 0.26
CA PRO A 618 19.47 7.00 1.30
C PRO A 618 18.34 7.86 0.71
N ARG A 619 17.28 8.06 1.50
CA ARG A 619 16.16 8.91 1.13
C ARG A 619 16.53 10.37 1.37
N ILE A 620 16.95 11.07 0.31
CA ILE A 620 17.49 12.43 0.39
C ILE A 620 16.43 13.48 0.00
N ALA A 621 16.32 14.55 0.77
CA ALA A 621 15.44 15.67 0.48
C ALA A 621 15.98 16.61 -0.62
N GLY A 622 15.10 17.37 -1.26
CA GLY A 622 15.49 18.41 -2.20
C GLY A 622 16.39 19.48 -1.56
N LYS A 623 17.45 19.89 -2.28
CA LYS A 623 18.43 20.91 -1.84
C LYS A 623 17.86 22.32 -1.61
N ARG A 624 16.55 22.51 -1.80
CA ARG A 624 15.78 23.76 -1.60
C ARG A 624 14.74 23.65 -0.47
N HIS A 625 14.80 22.61 0.37
CA HIS A 625 14.06 22.57 1.63
C HIS A 625 14.90 23.17 2.77
N SER A 626 14.24 23.52 3.88
CA SER A 626 14.93 23.95 5.10
C SER A 626 15.78 22.81 5.68
N TRP A 627 16.85 23.16 6.39
CA TRP A 627 17.77 22.20 7.01
C TRP A 627 17.05 21.18 7.93
N VAL A 628 16.04 21.64 8.68
CA VAL A 628 15.19 20.78 9.52
C VAL A 628 14.48 19.72 8.67
N LYS A 629 13.89 20.11 7.53
CA LYS A 629 13.20 19.18 6.63
C LYS A 629 14.16 18.28 5.83
N GLN A 630 15.40 18.70 5.61
CA GLN A 630 16.45 17.84 5.08
C GLN A 630 16.78 16.72 6.08
N LYS A 631 17.09 17.10 7.33
CA LYS A 631 17.38 16.16 8.42
C LYS A 631 16.19 15.23 8.74
N GLU A 632 14.96 15.75 8.70
CA GLU A 632 13.71 14.98 8.83
C GLU A 632 13.66 13.84 7.80
N VAL A 633 13.70 14.18 6.50
CA VAL A 633 13.59 13.22 5.40
C VAL A 633 14.72 12.19 5.44
N GLU A 634 15.96 12.64 5.69
CA GLU A 634 17.17 11.79 5.74
C GLU A 634 17.23 10.87 6.97
N THR A 635 16.40 11.10 8.00
CA THR A 635 16.35 10.27 9.23
C THR A 635 15.09 9.40 9.31
N ILE A 636 13.98 9.82 8.69
CA ILE A 636 12.63 9.28 8.99
C ILE A 636 12.00 8.55 7.80
N TYR A 637 12.29 8.94 6.56
CA TYR A 637 11.63 8.39 5.37
C TYR A 637 12.49 7.34 4.66
N THR A 638 11.84 6.37 4.03
CA THR A 638 12.50 5.16 3.53
C THR A 638 12.34 4.95 2.01
N HIS A 639 13.11 4.01 1.48
CA HIS A 639 12.86 3.44 0.15
C HIS A 639 12.10 2.11 0.31
N HIS A 640 10.78 2.19 0.35
CA HIS A 640 9.93 1.09 0.82
C HIS A 640 9.52 0.05 -0.26
N GLN A 641 9.75 0.34 -1.55
CA GLN A 641 9.46 -0.55 -2.69
C GLN A 641 10.14 -1.93 -2.56
N LYS A 642 9.35 -3.01 -2.49
CA LYS A 642 9.81 -4.40 -2.62
C LYS A 642 9.55 -4.90 -4.05
N THR A 643 10.62 -5.25 -4.79
CA THR A 643 10.49 -5.78 -6.17
C THR A 643 11.61 -6.78 -6.50
N VAL A 644 11.29 -7.75 -7.37
CA VAL A 644 12.26 -8.64 -8.04
C VAL A 644 11.94 -8.64 -9.53
N ILE A 645 12.93 -8.40 -10.38
CA ILE A 645 12.78 -8.31 -11.84
C ILE A 645 13.82 -9.22 -12.48
N VAL A 646 13.40 -10.13 -13.37
CA VAL A 646 14.31 -11.07 -14.06
C VAL A 646 13.95 -11.24 -15.54
N ASP A 647 14.91 -11.73 -16.32
CA ASP A 647 14.61 -12.34 -17.62
C ASP A 647 14.17 -13.80 -17.47
N ALA A 648 12.95 -14.13 -17.89
CA ALA A 648 12.42 -15.49 -17.95
C ALA A 648 12.42 -16.02 -19.39
N ASP A 649 12.24 -17.34 -19.56
CA ASP A 649 12.03 -17.94 -20.88
C ASP A 649 10.71 -17.46 -21.53
N ALA A 650 10.71 -17.26 -22.84
CA ALA A 650 9.54 -16.94 -23.64
C ALA A 650 9.30 -17.98 -24.78
N GLY A 651 10.05 -19.08 -24.78
CA GLY A 651 10.07 -20.07 -25.84
C GLY A 651 10.82 -19.59 -27.09
N ASN A 652 11.03 -20.51 -28.03
CA ASN A 652 11.69 -20.23 -29.33
C ASN A 652 13.06 -19.53 -29.20
N PHE A 653 13.83 -19.87 -28.15
CA PHE A 653 15.11 -19.25 -27.78
C PHE A 653 15.04 -17.74 -27.49
N ARG A 654 13.84 -17.19 -27.25
CA ARG A 654 13.62 -15.81 -26.79
C ARG A 654 13.31 -15.76 -25.30
N ARG A 655 13.45 -14.58 -24.72
CA ARG A 655 13.27 -14.31 -23.28
C ARG A 655 12.43 -13.06 -23.06
N LYS A 656 11.76 -12.97 -21.92
CA LYS A 656 10.86 -11.87 -21.55
C LYS A 656 11.15 -11.37 -20.15
N ILE A 657 10.87 -10.11 -19.87
CA ILE A 657 10.94 -9.59 -18.50
C ILE A 657 9.68 -10.00 -17.74
N ILE A 658 9.87 -10.56 -16.54
CA ILE A 658 8.82 -10.73 -15.53
C ILE A 658 9.21 -9.96 -14.27
N ALA A 659 8.23 -9.53 -13.50
CA ALA A 659 8.43 -8.76 -12.28
C ALA A 659 7.56 -9.26 -11.13
N PHE A 660 8.06 -9.14 -9.91
CA PHE A 660 7.35 -9.40 -8.66
C PHE A 660 7.18 -8.09 -7.88
N VAL A 661 5.99 -7.84 -7.33
CA VAL A 661 5.61 -6.63 -6.61
C VAL A 661 4.64 -6.96 -5.47
N GLY A 662 4.85 -6.40 -4.27
CA GLY A 662 3.97 -6.59 -3.11
C GLY A 662 4.55 -6.06 -1.80
N GLY A 663 4.06 -6.61 -0.67
CA GLY A 663 4.51 -6.25 0.67
C GLY A 663 5.73 -7.03 1.18
N LEU A 664 5.93 -8.29 0.74
CA LEU A 664 7.08 -9.09 1.17
C LEU A 664 8.44 -8.51 0.70
N ASP A 665 9.30 -8.16 1.65
CA ASP A 665 10.75 -7.99 1.45
C ASP A 665 11.45 -9.37 1.45
N LEU A 666 12.63 -9.46 0.81
CA LEU A 666 13.45 -10.67 0.84
C LEU A 666 14.39 -10.69 2.05
N CYS A 667 13.81 -10.74 3.24
CA CYS A 667 14.54 -10.74 4.51
C CYS A 667 13.91 -11.68 5.55
N ASP A 668 14.51 -11.69 6.74
CA ASP A 668 14.15 -12.43 7.94
C ASP A 668 12.67 -12.28 8.35
N GLY A 669 12.08 -13.33 8.94
CA GLY A 669 10.72 -13.34 9.50
C GLY A 669 9.55 -13.34 8.52
N ARG A 670 9.78 -12.95 7.26
CA ARG A 670 8.76 -12.76 6.19
C ARG A 670 8.33 -14.07 5.51
N TYR A 671 8.96 -15.20 5.85
CA TYR A 671 8.43 -16.50 5.46
C TYR A 671 7.31 -16.87 6.41
N ASP A 672 6.14 -17.21 5.87
CA ASP A 672 5.10 -17.93 6.60
C ASP A 672 4.19 -18.68 5.62
N THR A 673 3.18 -19.36 6.18
CA THR A 673 2.12 -20.07 5.46
C THR A 673 0.75 -19.76 6.06
N PRO A 674 -0.37 -20.02 5.36
CA PRO A 674 -1.74 -19.77 5.85
C PRO A 674 -2.17 -20.49 7.15
N GLN A 675 -1.27 -21.23 7.80
CA GLN A 675 -1.49 -21.84 9.13
C GLN A 675 -0.94 -20.97 10.26
N HIS A 676 -0.12 -19.96 9.93
CA HIS A 676 0.49 -18.95 10.80
C HIS A 676 0.96 -19.46 12.17
N PRO A 677 1.78 -20.55 12.23
CA PRO A 677 2.15 -21.22 13.47
C PRO A 677 3.01 -20.36 14.39
N ILE A 678 2.64 -20.29 15.66
CA ILE A 678 3.27 -19.43 16.67
C ILE A 678 4.35 -20.13 17.51
N PHE A 679 4.21 -21.43 17.81
CA PHE A 679 5.23 -22.23 18.49
C PHE A 679 5.69 -23.45 17.69
N ARG A 680 4.76 -24.12 16.97
CA ARG A 680 5.00 -25.41 16.26
C ARG A 680 6.20 -25.44 15.30
N THR A 681 6.59 -24.30 14.74
CA THR A 681 7.67 -24.18 13.75
C THR A 681 9.00 -23.64 14.30
N LEU A 682 9.07 -23.31 15.60
CA LEU A 682 10.25 -22.71 16.25
C LEU A 682 11.50 -23.60 16.23
N GLN A 683 11.34 -24.91 16.02
CA GLN A 683 12.45 -25.87 15.88
C GLN A 683 12.61 -26.42 14.45
N THR A 684 11.82 -25.93 13.50
CA THR A 684 11.85 -26.36 12.10
C THR A 684 12.10 -25.16 11.17
N VAL A 685 11.12 -24.72 10.37
CA VAL A 685 11.30 -23.71 9.31
C VAL A 685 11.56 -22.29 9.82
N HIS A 686 11.30 -22.00 11.10
CA HIS A 686 11.56 -20.71 11.75
C HIS A 686 12.68 -20.75 12.79
N LYS A 687 13.42 -21.85 12.90
CA LYS A 687 14.49 -22.01 13.90
C LYS A 687 15.63 -20.99 13.75
N ASP A 688 16.09 -20.81 12.52
CA ASP A 688 17.16 -19.87 12.18
C ASP A 688 16.57 -18.54 11.62
N ASP A 689 15.29 -18.29 11.87
CA ASP A 689 14.46 -17.20 11.31
C ASP A 689 13.35 -16.79 12.30
N TYR A 690 13.68 -16.69 13.60
CA TYR A 690 12.74 -16.24 14.61
C TYR A 690 12.59 -14.72 14.57
N HIS A 691 11.38 -14.24 14.26
CA HIS A 691 11.00 -12.84 14.36
C HIS A 691 9.89 -12.63 15.40
N ASN A 692 10.10 -11.69 16.32
CA ASN A 692 9.06 -11.08 17.17
C ASN A 692 9.62 -9.82 17.86
N PRO A 693 9.41 -8.61 17.30
CA PRO A 693 9.92 -7.35 17.85
C PRO A 693 9.07 -6.76 18.98
N THR A 694 7.97 -7.43 19.38
CA THR A 694 7.12 -6.99 20.50
C THR A 694 7.81 -7.17 21.86
N TYR A 695 8.80 -8.07 21.97
CA TYR A 695 9.49 -8.39 23.22
C TYR A 695 10.91 -7.78 23.30
N ALA A 696 11.28 -7.29 24.49
CA ALA A 696 12.65 -6.87 24.80
C ALA A 696 13.38 -7.92 25.66
N GLY A 697 14.64 -8.21 25.34
CA GLY A 697 15.47 -9.18 26.08
C GLY A 697 15.30 -10.62 25.57
N ASN A 698 15.31 -11.60 26.48
CA ASN A 698 15.30 -13.02 26.10
C ASN A 698 13.92 -13.47 25.57
N THR A 699 13.89 -13.90 24.31
CA THR A 699 12.71 -14.42 23.60
C THR A 699 12.63 -15.96 23.57
N ALA A 700 13.50 -16.68 24.27
CA ALA A 700 13.50 -18.14 24.27
C ALA A 700 12.12 -18.73 24.64
N GLY A 701 11.59 -19.57 23.76
CA GLY A 701 10.27 -20.21 23.90
C GLY A 701 9.07 -19.26 23.77
N CYS A 702 9.26 -17.96 23.48
CA CYS A 702 8.17 -17.05 23.15
C CYS A 702 7.56 -17.41 21.77
N PRO A 703 6.29 -17.05 21.52
CA PRO A 703 5.73 -17.23 20.18
C PRO A 703 6.53 -16.41 19.15
N ARG A 704 6.65 -16.88 17.91
CA ARG A 704 6.99 -15.97 16.80
C ARG A 704 5.84 -14.98 16.57
N GLU A 705 6.13 -13.90 15.88
CA GLU A 705 5.13 -13.07 15.22
C GLU A 705 4.92 -13.64 13.81
N PRO A 706 3.79 -14.33 13.51
CA PRO A 706 3.52 -14.85 12.18
C PRO A 706 3.27 -13.72 11.19
N TRP A 707 3.59 -13.95 9.91
CA TRP A 707 3.67 -12.87 8.92
C TRP A 707 2.70 -13.09 7.76
N HIS A 708 1.56 -12.40 7.81
CA HIS A 708 0.57 -12.40 6.74
C HIS A 708 0.80 -11.23 5.78
N ASP A 709 0.88 -11.52 4.48
CA ASP A 709 1.24 -10.53 3.46
C ASP A 709 0.72 -10.89 2.07
N LEU A 710 0.71 -9.90 1.17
CA LEU A 710 0.25 -10.04 -0.21
C LEU A 710 1.38 -9.70 -1.20
N HIS A 711 1.57 -10.55 -2.20
CA HIS A 711 2.55 -10.32 -3.26
C HIS A 711 2.02 -10.78 -4.61
N THR A 712 2.63 -10.33 -5.71
CA THR A 712 2.18 -10.66 -7.07
C THR A 712 3.34 -10.92 -8.01
N ARG A 713 3.13 -11.76 -9.03
CA ARG A 713 3.97 -11.85 -10.23
C ARG A 713 3.21 -11.26 -11.41
N ILE A 714 3.92 -10.48 -12.22
CA ILE A 714 3.45 -9.83 -13.44
C ILE A 714 4.26 -10.40 -14.60
N ASP A 715 3.58 -11.05 -15.55
CA ASP A 715 4.17 -11.63 -16.75
C ASP A 715 3.49 -11.03 -17.99
N GLY A 716 4.09 -9.98 -18.54
CA GLY A 716 3.49 -9.19 -19.63
C GLY A 716 4.08 -7.77 -19.73
N PRO A 717 3.47 -6.88 -20.53
CA PRO A 717 4.05 -5.57 -20.83
C PRO A 717 4.24 -4.66 -19.60
N ALA A 718 3.46 -4.85 -18.53
CA ALA A 718 3.60 -4.11 -17.27
C ALA A 718 4.89 -4.44 -16.48
N ALA A 719 5.52 -5.60 -16.70
CA ALA A 719 6.80 -5.92 -16.06
C ALA A 719 7.93 -4.95 -16.50
N TYR A 720 7.84 -4.40 -17.72
CA TYR A 720 8.78 -3.40 -18.23
C TYR A 720 8.58 -2.01 -17.60
N ASP A 721 7.40 -1.70 -17.06
CA ASP A 721 7.17 -0.48 -16.28
C ASP A 721 7.80 -0.59 -14.87
N VAL A 722 7.73 -1.79 -14.26
CA VAL A 722 8.45 -2.09 -13.00
C VAL A 722 9.97 -2.02 -13.20
N LEU A 723 10.47 -2.56 -14.32
CA LEU A 723 11.86 -2.40 -14.74
C LEU A 723 12.23 -0.93 -14.95
N THR A 724 11.43 -0.16 -15.68
CA THR A 724 11.66 1.28 -15.92
C THR A 724 11.76 2.04 -14.59
N ASN A 725 10.92 1.71 -13.60
CA ASN A 725 11.04 2.26 -12.24
C ASN A 725 12.37 1.91 -11.55
N PHE A 726 12.86 0.67 -11.68
CA PHE A 726 14.18 0.29 -11.17
C PHE A 726 15.29 1.12 -11.82
N GLU A 727 15.29 1.21 -13.15
CA GLU A 727 16.31 1.91 -13.94
C GLU A 727 16.33 3.43 -13.65
N GLU A 728 15.16 4.05 -13.58
CA GLU A 728 14.98 5.46 -13.19
C GLU A 728 15.56 5.75 -11.80
N ARG A 729 15.38 4.83 -10.84
CA ARG A 729 15.94 4.94 -9.48
C ARG A 729 17.45 4.66 -9.46
N TRP A 730 17.91 3.60 -10.12
CA TRP A 730 19.33 3.21 -10.20
C TRP A 730 20.18 4.33 -10.79
N LEU A 731 19.75 4.89 -11.94
CA LEU A 731 20.42 6.01 -12.60
C LEU A 731 20.34 7.33 -11.80
N LYS A 732 19.57 7.39 -10.71
CA LYS A 732 19.57 8.49 -9.75
C LYS A 732 20.51 8.24 -8.58
N ALA A 733 20.46 7.06 -7.97
CA ALA A 733 21.30 6.66 -6.84
C ALA A 733 22.79 6.59 -7.24
N ALA A 734 23.11 6.01 -8.40
CA ALA A 734 24.48 5.79 -8.87
C ALA A 734 25.27 7.07 -9.27
N LYS A 735 24.74 8.28 -9.03
CA LYS A 735 25.36 9.53 -9.49
C LYS A 735 26.59 9.91 -8.64
N PRO A 736 27.79 10.07 -9.23
CA PRO A 736 29.00 10.39 -8.48
C PRO A 736 28.92 11.70 -7.66
N GLN A 737 29.10 11.58 -6.35
CA GLN A 737 29.20 12.71 -5.42
C GLN A 737 30.66 13.11 -5.15
N GLY A 738 30.89 14.39 -4.90
CA GLY A 738 32.21 14.93 -4.55
C GLY A 738 33.29 14.68 -5.60
N ILE A 739 34.51 14.37 -5.13
CA ILE A 739 35.72 14.17 -5.96
C ILE A 739 35.57 12.96 -6.91
N LYS A 740 34.64 12.02 -6.64
CA LYS A 740 34.39 10.85 -7.50
C LYS A 740 33.89 11.21 -8.91
N LYS A 741 33.49 12.46 -9.17
CA LYS A 741 33.16 12.99 -10.52
C LYS A 741 34.26 12.79 -11.58
N LEU A 742 35.50 12.55 -11.17
CA LEU A 742 36.65 12.34 -12.07
C LEU A 742 36.85 10.86 -12.49
N LYS A 743 36.00 9.93 -12.04
CA LYS A 743 35.98 8.53 -12.53
C LYS A 743 34.84 8.31 -13.52
N MET A 744 35.00 7.32 -14.40
CA MET A 744 34.08 7.00 -15.50
C MET A 744 32.63 6.72 -15.04
N SER A 745 31.70 6.83 -15.99
CA SER A 745 30.26 6.74 -15.69
C SER A 745 29.82 5.37 -15.20
N TYR A 746 28.82 5.37 -14.32
CA TYR A 746 28.06 4.20 -13.89
C TYR A 746 26.90 3.85 -14.85
N ASP A 747 26.71 4.57 -15.97
CA ASP A 747 25.62 4.32 -16.94
C ASP A 747 25.71 2.93 -17.62
N ASP A 748 26.82 2.19 -17.52
CA ASP A 748 27.00 0.84 -18.09
C ASP A 748 26.69 -0.32 -17.11
N ALA A 749 26.17 -0.02 -15.91
CA ALA A 749 25.71 -1.05 -14.97
C ALA A 749 24.41 -1.74 -15.43
N LEU A 750 23.49 -0.97 -16.04
CA LEU A 750 22.22 -1.47 -16.57
C LEU A 750 22.39 -2.09 -17.96
N LEU A 751 21.62 -3.15 -18.24
CA LEU A 751 21.54 -3.71 -19.58
C LEU A 751 20.60 -2.83 -20.44
N ARG A 752 20.95 -2.63 -21.71
CA ARG A 752 20.11 -1.93 -22.68
C ARG A 752 19.37 -2.97 -23.49
N LEU A 753 18.13 -3.28 -23.13
CA LEU A 753 17.40 -4.45 -23.64
C LEU A 753 17.21 -4.41 -25.16
N GLU A 754 17.13 -3.23 -25.75
CA GLU A 754 17.00 -3.00 -27.21
C GLU A 754 18.25 -3.45 -27.99
N ARG A 755 19.33 -3.81 -27.29
CA ARG A 755 20.57 -4.37 -27.85
C ARG A 755 20.73 -5.87 -27.64
N ILE A 756 19.74 -6.53 -27.01
CA ILE A 756 19.75 -7.96 -26.69
C ILE A 756 18.59 -8.61 -27.48
N PRO A 757 18.79 -9.02 -28.74
CA PRO A 757 17.69 -9.44 -29.63
C PRO A 757 16.97 -10.74 -29.20
N GLU A 758 17.55 -11.48 -28.25
CA GLU A 758 16.89 -12.59 -27.56
C GLU A 758 15.75 -12.12 -26.64
N ILE A 759 15.89 -10.92 -26.04
CA ILE A 759 14.88 -10.35 -25.14
C ILE A 759 13.81 -9.67 -25.98
N ILE A 760 12.56 -10.05 -25.73
CA ILE A 760 11.38 -9.46 -26.34
C ILE A 760 11.25 -8.01 -25.88
N GLY A 761 11.23 -7.06 -26.84
CA GLY A 761 11.02 -5.65 -26.52
C GLY A 761 9.58 -5.37 -26.08
N LEU A 762 9.34 -4.25 -25.39
CA LEU A 762 7.99 -3.86 -24.95
C LEU A 762 6.97 -3.78 -26.11
N SER A 763 7.42 -3.42 -27.32
CA SER A 763 6.59 -3.39 -28.53
C SER A 763 6.30 -4.78 -29.13
N ASP A 764 7.13 -5.77 -28.82
CA ASP A 764 7.02 -7.15 -29.30
C ASP A 764 6.47 -8.10 -28.22
N ALA A 765 6.16 -7.56 -27.03
CA ALA A 765 5.63 -8.30 -25.90
C ALA A 765 4.30 -8.97 -26.30
N PRO A 766 4.13 -10.29 -26.07
CA PRO A 766 3.00 -11.02 -26.61
C PRO A 766 1.68 -10.50 -26.02
N TRP A 767 0.88 -9.85 -26.88
CA TRP A 767 -0.51 -9.55 -26.57
C TRP A 767 -1.31 -10.86 -26.53
N THR A 768 -1.76 -11.25 -25.34
CA THR A 768 -2.81 -12.26 -25.21
C THR A 768 -4.10 -11.70 -25.81
N ASN A 769 -4.86 -12.56 -26.47
CA ASN A 769 -6.10 -12.19 -27.15
C ASN A 769 -7.09 -11.54 -26.14
N ASP A 770 -7.75 -10.42 -26.47
CA ASP A 770 -8.76 -9.78 -25.57
C ASP A 770 -9.98 -10.70 -25.28
N ASN A 771 -10.07 -11.87 -25.94
CA ASN A 771 -11.03 -12.96 -25.69
C ASN A 771 -10.46 -14.15 -24.89
N ASP A 772 -9.19 -14.11 -24.47
CA ASP A 772 -8.60 -15.08 -23.55
C ASP A 772 -9.11 -14.80 -22.12
N PRO A 773 -9.82 -15.74 -21.45
CA PRO A 773 -10.36 -15.50 -20.11
C PRO A 773 -9.27 -15.19 -19.08
N GLU A 774 -8.11 -15.83 -19.22
CA GLU A 774 -7.00 -15.72 -18.28
C GLU A 774 -6.05 -14.55 -18.60
N ALA A 775 -6.36 -13.75 -19.63
CA ALA A 775 -5.66 -12.50 -19.88
C ALA A 775 -5.97 -11.46 -18.79
N TRP A 776 -4.98 -10.63 -18.49
CA TRP A 776 -5.09 -9.51 -17.55
C TRP A 776 -4.87 -8.16 -18.24
N HIS A 777 -5.32 -7.10 -17.60
CA HIS A 777 -4.92 -5.73 -17.89
C HIS A 777 -4.34 -5.13 -16.59
N VAL A 778 -3.13 -4.57 -16.65
CA VAL A 778 -2.31 -4.22 -15.48
C VAL A 778 -1.76 -2.80 -15.63
N GLN A 779 -1.81 -2.00 -14.57
CA GLN A 779 -1.24 -0.65 -14.54
C GLN A 779 -0.33 -0.49 -13.31
N ILE A 780 0.86 0.10 -13.52
CA ILE A 780 1.83 0.33 -12.44
C ILE A 780 1.64 1.73 -11.87
N PHE A 781 1.60 1.82 -10.54
CA PHE A 781 1.43 3.04 -9.77
C PHE A 781 2.58 3.24 -8.79
N ARG A 782 2.90 4.49 -8.47
CA ARG A 782 3.96 4.84 -7.52
C ARG A 782 3.55 5.95 -6.56
N SER A 783 4.27 6.00 -5.46
CA SER A 783 4.45 7.20 -4.64
C SER A 783 5.94 7.51 -4.68
N ILE A 784 6.39 8.49 -5.47
CA ILE A 784 7.82 8.75 -5.66
C ILE A 784 8.07 10.18 -6.16
N ASP A 785 9.24 10.75 -5.85
CA ASP A 785 9.60 12.10 -6.29
C ASP A 785 10.84 12.17 -7.20
N SER A 786 11.02 13.34 -7.80
CA SER A 786 12.19 13.70 -8.61
C SER A 786 13.50 13.87 -7.82
N ASN A 787 13.55 13.60 -6.51
CA ASN A 787 14.80 13.31 -5.79
C ASN A 787 15.17 11.84 -5.88
N SER A 788 14.20 10.94 -5.92
CA SER A 788 14.40 9.48 -6.03
C SER A 788 14.62 8.94 -7.46
N VAL A 789 14.17 9.64 -8.52
CA VAL A 789 14.32 9.18 -9.93
C VAL A 789 15.14 10.10 -10.86
N ARG A 790 15.59 9.54 -11.99
CA ARG A 790 16.10 10.20 -13.21
C ARG A 790 15.26 9.73 -14.40
N GLY A 791 14.24 10.48 -14.76
CA GLY A 791 13.34 10.16 -15.89
C GLY A 791 12.23 11.20 -16.07
N PHE A 792 11.73 11.74 -14.95
CA PHE A 792 10.68 12.75 -14.94
C PHE A 792 10.96 13.95 -15.88
N PRO A 793 9.92 14.47 -16.57
CA PRO A 793 10.05 15.57 -17.50
C PRO A 793 10.54 16.86 -16.81
N LYS A 794 11.15 17.75 -17.61
CA LYS A 794 11.59 19.07 -17.15
C LYS A 794 10.60 20.19 -17.48
N ASP A 795 9.72 19.98 -18.46
CA ASP A 795 8.67 20.95 -18.78
C ASP A 795 7.49 20.77 -17.81
N PRO A 796 7.02 21.85 -17.17
CA PRO A 796 5.77 21.89 -16.42
C PRO A 796 4.59 21.16 -17.06
N ARG A 797 4.41 21.29 -18.38
CA ARG A 797 3.25 20.80 -19.12
C ARG A 797 3.31 19.29 -19.30
N ASP A 798 4.49 18.77 -19.66
CA ASP A 798 4.74 17.33 -19.76
C ASP A 798 4.56 16.63 -18.41
N ALA A 799 4.89 17.32 -17.31
CA ALA A 799 4.65 16.83 -15.95
C ALA A 799 3.15 16.75 -15.63
N THR A 800 2.37 17.81 -15.91
CA THR A 800 0.91 17.81 -15.72
C THR A 800 0.23 16.74 -16.59
N ASN A 801 0.68 16.53 -17.83
CA ASN A 801 0.18 15.47 -18.71
C ASN A 801 0.44 14.04 -18.18
N LYS A 802 1.38 13.87 -17.25
CA LYS A 802 1.66 12.62 -16.52
C LYS A 802 1.15 12.63 -15.06
N ASN A 803 0.23 13.54 -14.73
CA ASN A 803 -0.35 13.75 -13.40
C ASN A 803 0.73 13.89 -12.29
N LEU A 804 1.91 14.40 -12.64
CA LEU A 804 2.98 14.69 -11.70
C LEU A 804 2.68 16.02 -11.00
N VAL A 805 2.38 15.95 -9.71
CA VAL A 805 2.02 17.11 -8.89
C VAL A 805 3.28 17.89 -8.50
N CYS A 806 3.19 19.22 -8.47
CA CYS A 806 4.30 20.07 -8.06
C CYS A 806 4.37 20.20 -6.52
N GLY A 807 5.47 19.73 -5.93
CA GLY A 807 5.92 20.14 -4.59
C GLY A 807 6.73 21.44 -4.64
N LYS A 808 7.21 21.94 -3.49
CA LYS A 808 8.14 23.08 -3.48
C LYS A 808 9.46 22.67 -4.17
N ASN A 809 9.65 23.15 -5.40
CA ASN A 809 10.79 22.82 -6.27
C ASN A 809 10.94 21.33 -6.62
N LEU A 810 9.82 20.60 -6.76
CA LEU A 810 9.82 19.14 -6.85
C LEU A 810 8.67 18.63 -7.74
N LEU A 811 8.91 17.65 -8.59
CA LEU A 811 7.86 16.82 -9.21
C LEU A 811 7.62 15.54 -8.39
N ILE A 812 6.34 15.19 -8.22
CA ILE A 812 5.84 14.11 -7.36
C ILE A 812 4.86 13.24 -8.16
N ASP A 813 5.07 11.94 -8.16
CA ASP A 813 4.10 10.92 -8.55
C ASP A 813 3.33 10.47 -7.30
N MET A 814 2.00 10.59 -7.33
CA MET A 814 1.07 10.11 -6.29
C MET A 814 -0.02 9.22 -6.92
N SER A 815 0.37 8.45 -7.95
CA SER A 815 -0.57 7.63 -8.71
C SER A 815 -1.17 6.48 -7.88
N ILE A 816 -0.52 6.01 -6.81
CA ILE A 816 -1.12 5.03 -5.87
C ILE A 816 -2.34 5.63 -5.17
N HIS A 817 -2.21 6.80 -4.53
CA HIS A 817 -3.33 7.49 -3.90
C HIS A 817 -4.47 7.76 -4.91
N THR A 818 -4.10 8.17 -6.13
CA THR A 818 -5.05 8.37 -7.23
C THR A 818 -5.79 7.08 -7.59
N ALA A 819 -5.10 5.95 -7.70
CA ALA A 819 -5.68 4.66 -8.05
C ALA A 819 -6.64 4.14 -6.96
N TYR A 820 -6.24 4.21 -5.68
CA TYR A 820 -7.12 3.87 -4.56
C TYR A 820 -8.41 4.70 -4.58
N VAL A 821 -8.31 6.04 -4.66
CA VAL A 821 -9.49 6.92 -4.70
C VAL A 821 -10.38 6.64 -5.91
N LYS A 822 -9.81 6.33 -7.08
CA LYS A 822 -10.57 6.01 -8.29
C LYS A 822 -11.31 4.66 -8.16
N ALA A 823 -10.67 3.63 -7.60
CA ALA A 823 -11.29 2.33 -7.37
C ALA A 823 -12.42 2.41 -6.32
N ILE A 824 -12.19 3.07 -5.18
CA ILE A 824 -13.20 3.28 -4.12
C ILE A 824 -14.44 4.01 -4.67
N ARG A 825 -14.25 5.02 -5.52
CA ARG A 825 -15.35 5.77 -6.15
C ARG A 825 -16.13 4.97 -7.19
N ALA A 826 -15.47 4.04 -7.88
CA ALA A 826 -16.09 3.18 -8.88
C ALA A 826 -16.82 1.96 -8.27
N ALA A 827 -16.49 1.59 -7.03
CA ALA A 827 -17.06 0.45 -6.32
C ALA A 827 -18.59 0.48 -6.22
N GLN A 828 -19.24 -0.67 -6.47
CA GLN A 828 -20.70 -0.82 -6.52
C GLN A 828 -21.28 -1.79 -5.49
N HIS A 829 -20.56 -2.83 -5.12
CA HIS A 829 -21.00 -3.94 -4.27
C HIS A 829 -20.21 -3.96 -2.95
N PHE A 830 -18.89 -4.13 -3.01
CA PHE A 830 -18.07 -4.19 -1.80
C PHE A 830 -16.60 -3.80 -2.00
N ILE A 831 -15.95 -3.50 -0.88
CA ILE A 831 -14.49 -3.30 -0.81
C ILE A 831 -13.92 -4.20 0.29
N TYR A 832 -12.87 -4.95 -0.04
CA TYR A 832 -12.07 -5.72 0.91
C TYR A 832 -10.64 -5.17 0.93
N ILE A 833 -10.16 -4.74 2.10
CA ILE A 833 -8.84 -4.15 2.29
C ILE A 833 -8.07 -4.97 3.32
N GLU A 834 -6.79 -5.22 3.04
CA GLU A 834 -5.82 -5.61 4.04
C GLU A 834 -4.70 -4.56 4.07
N ASN A 835 -4.37 -4.05 5.26
CA ASN A 835 -3.31 -3.06 5.37
C ASN A 835 -2.57 -3.05 6.72
N GLN A 836 -1.25 -2.84 6.69
CA GLN A 836 -0.43 -2.62 7.88
C GLN A 836 -0.84 -1.40 8.71
N TYR A 837 -1.42 -0.36 8.08
CA TYR A 837 -1.90 0.85 8.75
C TYR A 837 -3.21 1.34 8.13
N PHE A 838 -4.09 1.96 8.94
CA PHE A 838 -5.29 2.62 8.44
C PHE A 838 -5.49 4.01 9.09
N ILE A 839 -4.81 5.02 8.53
CA ILE A 839 -4.77 6.40 9.02
C ILE A 839 -4.97 7.37 7.86
N GLY A 840 -5.88 8.34 8.01
CA GLY A 840 -6.03 9.40 7.01
C GLY A 840 -7.21 10.33 7.19
N SER A 841 -7.33 11.24 6.23
CA SER A 841 -8.38 12.27 6.13
C SER A 841 -8.48 13.17 7.37
N SER A 842 -7.34 13.54 7.98
CA SER A 842 -7.31 14.22 9.29
C SER A 842 -8.11 15.51 9.34
N TYR A 843 -8.21 16.24 8.21
CA TYR A 843 -9.00 17.46 8.07
C TYR A 843 -10.48 17.31 8.50
N ASN A 844 -11.02 16.08 8.50
CA ASN A 844 -12.38 15.75 8.95
C ASN A 844 -12.45 15.09 10.36
N TRP A 845 -11.32 14.80 11.02
CA TRP A 845 -11.33 14.32 12.42
C TRP A 845 -11.90 15.37 13.38
N SER A 846 -12.39 14.97 14.56
CA SER A 846 -12.94 15.91 15.56
C SER A 846 -11.88 16.80 16.22
N LEU A 847 -10.62 16.37 16.26
CA LEU A 847 -9.45 17.09 16.81
C LEU A 847 -8.21 16.84 15.90
N HIS A 848 -7.18 17.67 16.03
CA HIS A 848 -5.91 17.58 15.27
C HIS A 848 -6.08 17.59 13.74
N LYS A 849 -7.01 18.40 13.23
CA LYS A 849 -7.34 18.47 11.80
C LYS A 849 -6.15 18.86 10.91
N ASP A 850 -5.30 19.70 11.46
CA ASP A 850 -4.13 20.34 10.87
C ASP A 850 -2.85 19.49 10.90
N ILE A 851 -2.88 18.29 11.50
CA ILE A 851 -1.73 17.35 11.57
C ILE A 851 -1.20 16.94 10.18
N GLY A 852 -2.02 17.06 9.14
CA GLY A 852 -1.61 16.91 7.75
C GLY A 852 -1.67 15.50 7.18
N ALA A 853 -2.36 14.55 7.82
CA ALA A 853 -2.67 13.23 7.26
C ALA A 853 -3.81 13.33 6.22
N ASN A 854 -3.55 14.06 5.14
CA ASN A 854 -4.55 14.55 4.19
C ASN A 854 -4.98 13.51 3.13
N ASN A 855 -4.48 12.28 3.15
CA ASN A 855 -4.90 11.24 2.20
C ASN A 855 -6.43 11.00 2.32
N LEU A 856 -7.09 10.87 1.16
CA LEU A 856 -8.56 10.84 1.09
C LEU A 856 -9.18 9.46 1.38
N ILE A 857 -8.38 8.40 1.52
CA ILE A 857 -8.86 7.01 1.42
C ILE A 857 -9.94 6.68 2.48
N PRO A 858 -9.75 6.97 3.79
CA PRO A 858 -10.79 6.73 4.79
C PRO A 858 -12.09 7.53 4.55
N MET A 859 -11.99 8.78 4.09
CA MET A 859 -13.19 9.59 3.84
C MET A 859 -13.92 9.18 2.56
N GLU A 860 -13.23 8.81 1.49
CA GLU A 860 -13.86 8.29 0.26
C GLU A 860 -14.62 6.98 0.54
N ILE A 861 -14.08 6.10 1.39
CA ILE A 861 -14.77 4.87 1.84
C ILE A 861 -16.03 5.23 2.64
N ALA A 862 -15.91 6.12 3.63
CA ALA A 862 -17.06 6.53 4.46
C ALA A 862 -18.15 7.26 3.66
N LEU A 863 -17.75 8.05 2.66
CA LEU A 863 -18.68 8.71 1.74
C LEU A 863 -19.32 7.72 0.76
N LYS A 864 -18.58 6.77 0.18
CA LYS A 864 -19.16 5.70 -0.67
C LYS A 864 -20.24 4.90 0.06
N ILE A 865 -20.01 4.55 1.33
CA ILE A 865 -21.03 3.90 2.16
C ILE A 865 -22.23 4.85 2.37
N ALA A 866 -21.98 6.12 2.70
CA ALA A 866 -23.03 7.11 2.91
C ALA A 866 -23.85 7.41 1.64
N GLU A 867 -23.25 7.35 0.45
CA GLU A 867 -23.93 7.45 -0.85
C GLU A 867 -24.85 6.24 -1.08
N LYS A 868 -24.33 5.02 -0.90
CA LYS A 868 -25.09 3.78 -1.07
C LYS A 868 -26.27 3.70 -0.09
N ILE A 869 -26.09 4.13 1.16
CA ILE A 869 -27.17 4.30 2.14
C ILE A 869 -28.24 5.28 1.64
N ARG A 870 -27.85 6.46 1.13
CA ARG A 870 -28.80 7.46 0.58
C ARG A 870 -29.53 6.97 -0.68
N ALA A 871 -28.90 6.12 -1.48
CA ALA A 871 -29.52 5.46 -2.62
C ALA A 871 -30.41 4.26 -2.23
N ASN A 872 -30.42 3.86 -0.95
CA ASN A 872 -31.00 2.60 -0.46
C ASN A 872 -30.44 1.35 -1.20
N GLU A 873 -29.17 1.44 -1.59
CA GLU A 873 -28.39 0.36 -2.21
C GLU A 873 -27.55 -0.36 -1.14
N ARG A 874 -27.40 -1.68 -1.29
CA ARG A 874 -26.54 -2.47 -0.40
C ARG A 874 -25.08 -2.32 -0.80
N PHE A 875 -24.23 -2.17 0.21
CA PHE A 875 -22.79 -2.06 0.06
C PHE A 875 -22.10 -2.55 1.33
N ALA A 876 -20.90 -3.11 1.24
CA ALA A 876 -20.12 -3.55 2.38
C ALA A 876 -18.63 -3.22 2.28
N VAL A 877 -18.00 -2.93 3.41
CA VAL A 877 -16.55 -2.68 3.49
C VAL A 877 -15.95 -3.46 4.66
N TYR A 878 -14.92 -4.23 4.33
CA TYR A 878 -14.16 -5.10 5.21
C TYR A 878 -12.71 -4.60 5.25
N ILE A 879 -12.18 -4.32 6.44
CA ILE A 879 -10.81 -3.85 6.63
C ILE A 879 -10.10 -4.78 7.62
N VAL A 880 -9.05 -5.46 7.18
CA VAL A 880 -8.16 -6.25 8.01
C VAL A 880 -6.87 -5.44 8.25
N ILE A 881 -6.51 -5.26 9.52
CA ILE A 881 -5.36 -4.49 10.00
C ILE A 881 -4.64 -5.28 11.10
N PRO A 882 -3.34 -5.07 11.37
CA PRO A 882 -2.67 -5.79 12.45
C PRO A 882 -3.26 -5.38 13.81
N MET A 883 -3.18 -6.26 14.81
CA MET A 883 -3.77 -5.99 16.13
C MET A 883 -3.11 -4.77 16.79
N TRP A 884 -1.79 -4.65 16.67
CA TRP A 884 -1.03 -3.41 16.86
C TRP A 884 0.05 -3.30 15.77
N PRO A 885 0.51 -2.09 15.42
CA PRO A 885 1.69 -1.91 14.58
C PRO A 885 2.95 -2.55 15.19
N GLU A 886 3.83 -3.10 14.34
CA GLU A 886 5.05 -3.84 14.70
C GLU A 886 5.88 -3.17 15.83
N GLY A 887 6.40 -3.99 16.74
CA GLY A 887 7.09 -3.55 17.95
C GLY A 887 6.19 -3.45 19.19
N ALA A 888 6.77 -3.04 20.33
CA ALA A 888 6.09 -3.06 21.62
C ALA A 888 4.81 -2.17 21.66
N PRO A 889 3.61 -2.70 21.94
CA PRO A 889 2.35 -1.94 21.91
C PRO A 889 2.20 -0.92 23.04
N THR A 890 3.01 -1.02 24.09
CA THR A 890 3.18 0.01 25.13
C THR A 890 4.08 1.16 24.70
N GLY A 891 4.85 1.01 23.61
CA GLY A 891 5.76 2.02 23.09
C GLY A 891 5.05 3.26 22.57
N ALA A 892 5.65 4.43 22.78
CA ALA A 892 5.02 5.71 22.47
C ALA A 892 4.60 5.86 21.01
N ALA A 893 5.45 5.41 20.06
CA ALA A 893 5.14 5.46 18.63
C ALA A 893 3.89 4.61 18.28
N THR A 894 3.88 3.34 18.70
CA THR A 894 2.76 2.42 18.49
C THR A 894 1.47 2.94 19.13
N GLN A 895 1.54 3.45 20.36
CA GLN A 895 0.42 4.12 21.05
C GLN A 895 -0.10 5.36 20.29
N ARG A 896 0.78 6.16 19.69
CA ARG A 896 0.37 7.34 18.92
C ARG A 896 -0.26 6.96 17.57
N ILE A 897 0.25 5.93 16.90
CA ILE A 897 -0.32 5.39 15.65
C ILE A 897 -1.73 4.84 15.91
N LEU A 898 -1.91 4.05 16.98
CA LEU A 898 -3.22 3.52 17.40
C LEU A 898 -4.23 4.65 17.71
N TYR A 899 -3.77 5.77 18.27
CA TYR A 899 -4.62 6.94 18.51
C TYR A 899 -5.11 7.58 17.20
N TRP A 900 -4.24 7.71 16.19
CA TRP A 900 -4.62 8.22 14.87
C TRP A 900 -5.56 7.26 14.11
N GLN A 901 -5.34 5.94 14.25
CA GLN A 901 -6.25 4.91 13.74
C GLN A 901 -7.63 5.04 14.40
N ASN A 902 -7.70 5.20 15.73
CA ASN A 902 -8.95 5.46 16.44
C ASN A 902 -9.68 6.73 15.93
N LYS A 903 -8.98 7.84 15.67
CA LYS A 903 -9.60 9.05 15.07
C LYS A 903 -10.12 8.81 13.66
N THR A 904 -9.39 8.04 12.86
CA THR A 904 -9.81 7.65 11.51
C THR A 904 -11.09 6.79 11.56
N MET A 905 -11.13 5.75 12.40
CA MET A 905 -12.32 4.91 12.59
C MET A 905 -13.53 5.72 13.09
N GLN A 906 -13.33 6.58 14.10
CA GLN A 906 -14.38 7.43 14.66
C GLN A 906 -15.02 8.36 13.61
N MET A 907 -14.19 8.99 12.77
CA MET A 907 -14.65 9.85 11.66
C MET A 907 -15.51 9.07 10.66
N MET A 908 -15.11 7.84 10.29
CA MET A 908 -15.84 7.01 9.34
C MET A 908 -17.19 6.57 9.89
N TYR A 909 -17.22 5.98 11.09
CA TYR A 909 -18.47 5.48 11.69
C TYR A 909 -19.46 6.60 12.01
N GLU A 910 -19.00 7.79 12.41
CA GLU A 910 -19.85 8.98 12.52
C GLU A 910 -20.46 9.41 11.19
N THR A 911 -19.70 9.34 10.09
CA THR A 911 -20.17 9.72 8.75
C THR A 911 -21.25 8.76 8.25
N ILE A 912 -21.07 7.47 8.50
CA ILE A 912 -22.04 6.41 8.19
C ILE A 912 -23.30 6.56 9.05
N TYR A 913 -23.17 6.81 10.35
CA TYR A 913 -24.32 7.03 11.24
C TYR A 913 -25.14 8.26 10.83
N LYS A 914 -24.49 9.38 10.46
CA LYS A 914 -25.17 10.58 9.94
C LYS A 914 -25.97 10.24 8.67
N ALA A 915 -25.41 9.46 7.75
CA ALA A 915 -26.12 9.01 6.55
C ALA A 915 -27.34 8.12 6.85
N LEU A 916 -27.28 7.24 7.86
CA LEU A 916 -28.44 6.44 8.30
C LEU A 916 -29.57 7.33 8.83
N VAL A 917 -29.24 8.32 9.67
CA VAL A 917 -30.22 9.28 10.24
C VAL A 917 -30.80 10.20 9.16
N GLU A 918 -30.01 10.59 8.17
CA GLU A 918 -30.46 11.41 7.03
C GLU A 918 -31.58 10.74 6.19
N VAL A 919 -31.74 9.41 6.27
CA VAL A 919 -32.80 8.65 5.57
C VAL A 919 -33.71 7.83 6.51
N GLY A 920 -33.61 7.99 7.83
CA GLY A 920 -34.47 7.31 8.81
C GLY A 920 -34.22 5.80 8.94
N LEU A 921 -32.99 5.35 8.71
CA LEU A 921 -32.59 3.93 8.73
C LEU A 921 -31.77 3.52 9.97
N GLU A 922 -31.55 4.44 10.92
CA GLU A 922 -30.71 4.24 12.11
C GLU A 922 -31.28 3.23 13.12
N GLU A 923 -32.59 2.97 13.09
CA GLU A 923 -33.25 1.93 13.88
C GLU A 923 -33.24 0.56 13.19
N ALA A 924 -33.23 0.52 11.85
CA ALA A 924 -33.20 -0.71 11.05
C ALA A 924 -31.78 -1.30 10.92
N TYR A 925 -30.75 -0.46 10.78
CA TYR A 925 -29.37 -0.86 10.57
C TYR A 925 -28.41 -0.23 11.57
N SER A 926 -27.23 -0.84 11.70
CA SER A 926 -26.09 -0.29 12.43
C SER A 926 -24.96 0.11 11.47
N PRO A 927 -24.03 1.01 11.84
CA PRO A 927 -22.84 1.27 11.03
C PRO A 927 -21.98 0.02 10.75
N GLN A 928 -22.03 -0.99 11.64
CA GLN A 928 -21.34 -2.28 11.44
C GLN A 928 -22.08 -3.24 10.49
N ASP A 929 -23.27 -2.89 9.97
CA ASP A 929 -23.91 -3.60 8.85
C ASP A 929 -23.41 -3.09 7.47
N TYR A 930 -22.46 -2.14 7.47
CA TYR A 930 -21.81 -1.59 6.27
C TYR A 930 -20.27 -1.53 6.36
N LEU A 931 -19.69 -1.22 7.53
CA LEU A 931 -18.24 -1.11 7.74
C LEU A 931 -17.77 -1.99 8.90
N ASN A 932 -16.79 -2.86 8.67
CA ASN A 932 -16.20 -3.69 9.72
C ASN A 932 -14.66 -3.65 9.68
N PHE A 933 -14.07 -3.59 10.86
CA PHE A 933 -12.63 -3.71 11.08
C PHE A 933 -12.30 -5.01 11.81
N PHE A 934 -11.27 -5.68 11.36
CA PHE A 934 -10.77 -6.96 11.86
C PHE A 934 -9.25 -6.91 12.06
N CYS A 935 -8.74 -7.83 12.86
CA CYS A 935 -7.31 -8.17 12.90
C CYS A 935 -7.14 -9.68 12.89
N LEU A 936 -5.91 -10.16 12.72
CA LEU A 936 -5.61 -11.60 12.70
C LEU A 936 -4.90 -12.04 13.99
N GLY A 937 -5.13 -13.29 14.40
CA GLY A 937 -4.46 -13.89 15.55
C GLY A 937 -4.53 -15.41 15.54
N ASN A 938 -3.57 -16.04 16.23
CA ASN A 938 -3.51 -17.49 16.39
C ASN A 938 -3.41 -17.89 17.86
N ARG A 939 -3.86 -19.12 18.16
CA ARG A 939 -3.76 -19.75 19.47
C ARG A 939 -3.59 -21.25 19.29
N GLU A 940 -2.44 -21.77 19.71
CA GLU A 940 -2.09 -23.20 19.62
C GLU A 940 -2.41 -23.90 20.94
N SER A 941 -2.80 -25.17 20.91
CA SER A 941 -2.78 -26.02 22.11
C SER A 941 -1.33 -26.33 22.55
N ILE A 942 -1.16 -27.14 23.60
CA ILE A 942 0.16 -27.61 24.03
C ILE A 942 0.38 -28.99 23.41
N ASP A 943 1.30 -29.06 22.45
CA ASP A 943 1.62 -30.28 21.72
C ASP A 943 2.66 -31.12 22.48
N GLY A 944 2.65 -32.44 22.30
CA GLY A 944 3.70 -33.33 22.83
C GLY A 944 5.12 -33.09 22.27
N TYR A 945 5.29 -32.11 21.36
CA TYR A 945 6.55 -31.67 20.78
C TYR A 945 7.06 -30.33 21.33
N ASP A 946 6.35 -29.69 22.29
CA ASP A 946 6.91 -28.61 23.11
C ASP A 946 8.01 -29.19 24.03
N THR A 947 9.20 -29.44 23.46
CA THR A 947 10.39 -29.83 24.24
C THR A 947 10.65 -28.75 25.28
N THR A 948 10.69 -29.13 26.55
CA THR A 948 10.77 -28.20 27.68
C THR A 948 12.03 -27.34 27.62
N VAL A 949 11.89 -26.14 27.04
CA VAL A 949 12.85 -25.05 27.19
C VAL A 949 13.02 -24.82 28.69
N PRO A 950 14.24 -24.92 29.26
CA PRO A 950 14.43 -24.75 30.69
C PRO A 950 13.86 -23.40 31.16
N GLU A 951 13.12 -23.39 32.27
CA GLU A 951 12.46 -22.18 32.77
C GLU A 951 13.49 -21.07 33.03
N SER A 952 13.60 -20.13 32.09
CA SER A 952 14.35 -18.90 32.32
C SER A 952 13.66 -18.12 33.45
N PRO A 953 14.40 -17.54 34.42
CA PRO A 953 13.82 -16.84 35.57
C PRO A 953 13.21 -15.46 35.24
N THR A 954 12.52 -15.35 34.09
CA THR A 954 11.65 -14.22 33.75
C THR A 954 10.50 -14.12 34.76
N PRO A 955 10.24 -12.95 35.37
CA PRO A 955 9.11 -12.78 36.28
C PRO A 955 7.77 -13.12 35.63
N ALA A 956 6.88 -13.77 36.38
CA ALA A 956 5.61 -14.31 35.89
C ALA A 956 4.66 -13.27 35.27
N ASN A 957 4.86 -11.98 35.54
CA ASN A 957 4.05 -10.87 35.03
C ASN A 957 4.64 -10.22 33.76
N THR A 958 5.73 -10.73 33.19
CA THR A 958 6.31 -10.23 31.94
C THR A 958 5.46 -10.62 30.72
N PRO A 959 5.41 -9.81 29.64
CA PRO A 959 4.71 -10.18 28.40
C PRO A 959 5.15 -11.53 27.83
N GLN A 960 6.46 -11.82 27.90
CA GLN A 960 7.03 -13.12 27.52
C GLN A 960 6.40 -14.28 28.33
N ALA A 961 6.29 -14.14 29.65
CA ALA A 961 5.67 -15.16 30.49
C ALA A 961 4.17 -15.30 30.22
N GLN A 962 3.44 -14.19 30.02
CA GLN A 962 2.00 -14.21 29.76
C GLN A 962 1.66 -14.83 28.40
N SER A 963 2.34 -14.43 27.31
CA SER A 963 2.07 -14.98 25.97
C SER A 963 2.43 -16.46 25.86
N ARG A 964 3.54 -16.90 26.49
CA ARG A 964 3.90 -18.33 26.59
C ARG A 964 2.85 -19.13 27.34
N LYS A 965 2.40 -18.63 28.50
CA LYS A 965 1.37 -19.27 29.34
C LYS A 965 0.02 -19.37 28.61
N ASN A 966 -0.41 -18.29 27.94
CA ASN A 966 -1.75 -18.21 27.36
C ASN A 966 -1.80 -18.72 25.90
N ARG A 967 -0.63 -19.08 25.33
CA ARG A 967 -0.42 -19.75 24.04
C ARG A 967 -1.01 -19.05 22.81
N ARG A 968 -1.01 -17.72 22.81
CA ARG A 968 -1.62 -16.88 21.77
C ARG A 968 -0.71 -15.74 21.34
N PHE A 969 -0.86 -15.30 20.09
CA PHE A 969 -0.24 -14.07 19.58
C PHE A 969 -1.03 -13.51 18.38
N MET A 970 -0.85 -12.23 18.06
CA MET A 970 -1.41 -11.70 16.80
C MET A 970 -0.71 -12.36 15.60
N ILE A 971 -1.41 -12.41 14.46
CA ILE A 971 -0.77 -12.64 13.16
C ILE A 971 -0.57 -11.25 12.57
N TYR A 972 0.66 -10.93 12.19
CA TYR A 972 0.98 -9.59 11.74
C TYR A 972 0.55 -9.40 10.28
N VAL A 973 -0.50 -8.61 10.10
CA VAL A 973 -1.01 -8.18 8.79
C VAL A 973 -0.04 -7.12 8.25
N HIS A 974 0.99 -7.59 7.54
CA HIS A 974 1.87 -6.72 6.78
C HIS A 974 1.34 -6.43 5.38
N SER A 975 0.32 -7.15 4.90
CA SER A 975 -0.41 -6.92 3.65
C SER A 975 -0.56 -5.45 3.25
N LYS A 976 -0.48 -5.15 1.95
CA LYS A 976 -0.94 -3.85 1.39
C LYS A 976 -1.76 -4.10 0.11
N GLY A 977 -3.05 -4.36 0.28
CA GLY A 977 -3.95 -4.69 -0.82
C GLY A 977 -5.36 -4.09 -0.70
N MET A 978 -6.07 -4.09 -1.82
CA MET A 978 -7.49 -3.78 -1.88
C MET A 978 -8.14 -4.51 -3.06
N ILE A 979 -9.24 -5.22 -2.79
CA ILE A 979 -10.11 -5.86 -3.79
C ILE A 979 -11.43 -5.07 -3.82
N VAL A 980 -11.95 -4.85 -5.03
CA VAL A 980 -13.20 -4.13 -5.27
C VAL A 980 -14.10 -4.99 -6.17
N ASP A 981 -15.34 -5.22 -5.71
CA ASP A 981 -16.41 -5.92 -6.43
C ASP A 981 -16.05 -7.29 -7.04
N ASP A 982 -15.01 -7.95 -6.50
CA ASP A 982 -14.32 -9.13 -7.04
C ASP A 982 -13.78 -9.01 -8.50
N GLU A 983 -13.86 -7.83 -9.13
CA GLU A 983 -13.39 -7.60 -10.51
C GLU A 983 -12.05 -6.86 -10.62
N TYR A 984 -11.62 -6.14 -9.59
CA TYR A 984 -10.38 -5.35 -9.62
C TYR A 984 -9.60 -5.42 -8.31
N ILE A 985 -8.28 -5.47 -8.42
CA ILE A 985 -7.35 -5.58 -7.29
C ILE A 985 -6.20 -4.57 -7.38
N ILE A 986 -5.78 -4.04 -6.24
CA ILE A 986 -4.50 -3.35 -6.04
C ILE A 986 -3.64 -4.17 -5.06
N VAL A 987 -2.36 -4.38 -5.37
CA VAL A 987 -1.35 -4.93 -4.45
C VAL A 987 -0.04 -4.17 -4.61
N GLY A 988 0.66 -3.89 -3.52
CA GLY A 988 1.94 -3.17 -3.57
C GLY A 988 2.66 -3.08 -2.22
N SER A 989 3.51 -2.06 -2.08
CA SER A 989 4.23 -1.76 -0.82
C SER A 989 3.55 -0.67 0.03
N ALA A 990 2.59 0.06 -0.53
CA ALA A 990 2.04 1.29 0.05
C ALA A 990 0.97 1.07 1.13
N ASN A 991 1.23 1.58 2.32
CA ASN A 991 0.27 1.53 3.43
C ASN A 991 -0.82 2.63 3.32
N ILE A 992 -1.98 2.46 3.97
CA ILE A 992 -3.01 3.50 4.07
C ILE A 992 -2.62 4.44 5.21
N ASN A 993 -1.61 5.27 4.94
CA ASN A 993 -1.12 6.36 5.78
C ASN A 993 -0.54 7.49 4.89
N GLN A 994 -0.24 8.64 5.47
CA GLN A 994 0.34 9.77 4.74
C GLN A 994 1.79 9.49 4.29
N ARG A 995 2.57 8.74 5.10
CA ARG A 995 3.91 8.23 4.76
C ARG A 995 3.98 7.58 3.36
N SER A 996 3.01 6.75 3.03
CA SER A 996 3.00 5.99 1.75
C SER A 996 2.22 6.70 0.65
N MET A 997 1.25 7.55 0.99
CA MET A 997 0.32 8.17 0.02
C MET A 997 0.75 9.56 -0.48
N GLU A 998 1.70 10.24 0.17
CA GLU A 998 2.10 11.64 -0.16
C GLU A 998 3.16 11.75 -1.28
N GLY A 999 3.81 10.66 -1.70
CA GLY A 999 4.85 10.65 -2.75
C GLY A 999 6.18 11.36 -2.44
N THR A 1000 6.18 12.30 -1.48
CA THR A 1000 7.39 13.02 -1.01
C THR A 1000 7.97 12.48 0.28
N ARG A 1001 7.31 11.50 0.90
CA ARG A 1001 7.78 10.80 2.10
C ARG A 1001 8.54 9.54 1.70
N ASP A 1002 7.97 8.36 1.90
CA ASP A 1002 8.58 7.09 1.50
C ASP A 1002 8.34 6.84 0.01
N THR A 1003 9.23 6.06 -0.63
CA THR A 1003 9.00 5.65 -2.03
C THR A 1003 8.31 4.31 -2.11
N GLU A 1004 7.17 4.26 -2.80
CA GLU A 1004 6.30 3.09 -2.91
C GLU A 1004 6.04 2.68 -4.36
N ILE A 1005 5.57 1.45 -4.55
CA ILE A 1005 5.09 0.91 -5.82
C ILE A 1005 3.87 0.03 -5.57
N ALA A 1006 2.93 0.02 -6.51
CA ALA A 1006 1.83 -0.92 -6.54
C ALA A 1006 1.47 -1.27 -7.99
N MET A 1007 0.83 -2.41 -8.20
CA MET A 1007 0.07 -2.69 -9.40
C MET A 1007 -1.42 -2.53 -9.08
N GLY A 1008 -2.22 -2.12 -10.07
CA GLY A 1008 -3.65 -2.36 -10.10
C GLY A 1008 -4.04 -3.12 -11.35
N ALA A 1009 -4.90 -4.13 -11.23
CA ALA A 1009 -5.21 -5.04 -12.33
C ALA A 1009 -6.63 -5.61 -12.28
N TYR A 1010 -7.09 -6.06 -13.44
CA TYR A 1010 -8.35 -6.80 -13.63
C TYR A 1010 -8.22 -7.79 -14.81
N GLN A 1011 -9.11 -8.77 -14.87
CA GLN A 1011 -9.29 -9.61 -16.05
C GLN A 1011 -10.44 -9.02 -16.91
N PRO A 1012 -10.21 -8.58 -18.15
CA PRO A 1012 -11.25 -7.96 -18.99
C PRO A 1012 -12.37 -8.91 -19.41
N ASN A 1013 -12.27 -10.21 -19.09
CA ASN A 1013 -13.32 -11.21 -19.28
C ASN A 1013 -14.14 -11.51 -18.00
N HIS A 1014 -13.66 -11.07 -16.83
CA HIS A 1014 -14.31 -11.27 -15.53
C HIS A 1014 -14.56 -9.91 -14.86
N THR A 1015 -15.47 -9.13 -15.44
CA THR A 1015 -15.98 -7.85 -14.90
C THR A 1015 -17.51 -7.84 -14.93
N TRP A 1016 -18.14 -7.15 -13.99
CA TRP A 1016 -19.59 -6.92 -13.98
C TRP A 1016 -20.07 -6.29 -15.29
N ALA A 1017 -19.29 -5.35 -15.82
CA ALA A 1017 -19.57 -4.63 -17.07
C ALA A 1017 -19.57 -5.50 -18.34
N ARG A 1018 -18.94 -6.69 -18.33
CA ARG A 1018 -18.92 -7.63 -19.47
C ARG A 1018 -19.75 -8.90 -19.22
N LYS A 1019 -19.87 -9.36 -17.98
CA LYS A 1019 -20.63 -10.57 -17.61
C LYS A 1019 -22.11 -10.30 -17.30
N TYR A 1020 -22.45 -9.12 -16.79
CA TYR A 1020 -23.76 -8.82 -16.19
C TYR A 1020 -24.16 -9.78 -15.03
N SER A 1021 -23.15 -10.38 -14.39
CA SER A 1021 -23.24 -11.33 -13.28
C SER A 1021 -21.91 -11.36 -12.52
N ASP A 1022 -21.88 -12.06 -11.39
CA ASP A 1022 -20.75 -12.14 -10.46
C ASP A 1022 -19.42 -12.54 -11.16
N PRO A 1023 -18.32 -11.79 -10.99
CA PRO A 1023 -17.05 -11.99 -11.70
C PRO A 1023 -16.17 -13.05 -11.02
N HIS A 1024 -16.56 -14.32 -11.13
CA HIS A 1024 -15.82 -15.48 -10.60
C HIS A 1024 -14.50 -15.82 -11.32
N GLY A 1025 -13.65 -14.82 -11.57
CA GLY A 1025 -12.27 -14.96 -12.05
C GLY A 1025 -11.26 -15.19 -10.92
N GLN A 1026 -9.98 -15.03 -11.23
CA GLN A 1026 -8.86 -15.24 -10.30
C GLN A 1026 -8.90 -14.30 -9.07
N ILE A 1027 -9.45 -13.09 -9.22
CA ILE A 1027 -9.61 -12.13 -8.10
C ILE A 1027 -10.61 -12.65 -7.07
N TYR A 1028 -11.79 -13.11 -7.51
CA TYR A 1028 -12.75 -13.84 -6.69
C TYR A 1028 -12.12 -15.08 -6.04
N GLY A 1029 -11.37 -15.87 -6.80
CA GLY A 1029 -10.66 -17.06 -6.29
C GLY A 1029 -9.72 -16.72 -5.13
N TYR A 1030 -8.88 -15.70 -5.32
CA TYR A 1030 -7.97 -15.18 -4.31
C TYR A 1030 -8.69 -14.62 -3.09
N ARG A 1031 -9.76 -13.85 -3.29
CA ARG A 1031 -10.57 -13.26 -2.21
C ARG A 1031 -11.29 -14.34 -1.39
N MET A 1032 -11.82 -15.37 -2.03
CA MET A 1032 -12.36 -16.58 -1.37
C MET A 1032 -11.27 -17.39 -0.65
N SER A 1033 -10.05 -17.47 -1.20
CA SER A 1033 -8.91 -18.15 -0.58
C SER A 1033 -8.43 -17.46 0.71
N LEU A 1034 -8.21 -16.14 0.67
CA LEU A 1034 -7.93 -15.31 1.84
C LEU A 1034 -9.04 -15.46 2.90
N TRP A 1035 -10.30 -15.48 2.49
CA TRP A 1035 -11.40 -15.72 3.42
C TRP A 1035 -11.41 -17.13 4.00
N ALA A 1036 -10.98 -18.16 3.25
CA ALA A 1036 -10.88 -19.53 3.74
C ALA A 1036 -9.76 -19.68 4.80
N GLU A 1037 -8.63 -19.01 4.60
CA GLU A 1037 -7.55 -18.86 5.58
C GLU A 1037 -8.04 -18.11 6.83
N HIS A 1038 -8.60 -16.91 6.64
CA HIS A 1038 -9.01 -16.04 7.74
C HIS A 1038 -10.19 -16.60 8.54
N LEU A 1039 -11.09 -17.37 7.93
CA LEU A 1039 -12.29 -17.92 8.60
C LEU A 1039 -12.16 -19.41 8.96
N GLY A 1040 -11.17 -20.11 8.42
CA GLY A 1040 -10.97 -21.56 8.56
C GLY A 1040 -11.82 -22.43 7.63
N PHE A 1041 -12.72 -21.83 6.84
CA PHE A 1041 -13.64 -22.52 5.92
C PHE A 1041 -14.31 -21.55 4.92
N THR A 1042 -15.07 -22.10 3.97
CA THR A 1042 -15.90 -21.35 3.00
C THR A 1042 -17.39 -21.65 3.15
N GLU A 1043 -18.25 -20.64 3.13
CA GLU A 1043 -19.72 -20.77 3.05
C GLU A 1043 -20.28 -20.07 1.81
N ASP A 1044 -21.45 -20.48 1.34
CA ASP A 1044 -22.12 -19.88 0.17
C ASP A 1044 -22.41 -18.38 0.32
N CYS A 1045 -22.67 -17.88 1.54
CA CYS A 1045 -22.89 -16.45 1.74
C CYS A 1045 -21.64 -15.60 1.45
N PHE A 1046 -20.42 -16.18 1.48
CA PHE A 1046 -19.19 -15.48 1.13
C PHE A 1046 -19.07 -15.21 -0.38
N LYS A 1047 -20.00 -15.72 -1.20
CA LYS A 1047 -20.11 -15.42 -2.62
C LYS A 1047 -20.76 -14.06 -2.90
N GLN A 1048 -21.44 -13.47 -1.91
CA GLN A 1048 -22.08 -12.16 -1.99
C GLN A 1048 -21.65 -11.28 -0.81
N PRO A 1049 -20.43 -10.71 -0.82
CA PRO A 1049 -19.88 -9.98 0.33
C PRO A 1049 -20.66 -8.71 0.70
N GLU A 1050 -21.43 -8.14 -0.22
CA GLU A 1050 -22.33 -7.01 0.04
C GLU A 1050 -23.61 -7.43 0.78
N SER A 1051 -23.98 -8.72 0.76
CA SER A 1051 -25.20 -9.22 1.40
C SER A 1051 -25.18 -9.02 2.92
N LEU A 1052 -26.36 -8.73 3.50
CA LEU A 1052 -26.47 -8.43 4.94
C LEU A 1052 -26.12 -9.65 5.79
N ASP A 1053 -26.47 -10.84 5.29
CA ASP A 1053 -26.20 -12.11 5.94
C ASP A 1053 -24.70 -12.43 5.92
N CYS A 1054 -23.99 -12.17 4.82
CA CYS A 1054 -22.53 -12.28 4.77
C CYS A 1054 -21.85 -11.32 5.77
N VAL A 1055 -22.20 -10.03 5.75
CA VAL A 1055 -21.64 -9.02 6.68
C VAL A 1055 -21.84 -9.44 8.13
N ARG A 1056 -23.05 -9.91 8.49
CA ARG A 1056 -23.38 -10.35 9.85
C ARG A 1056 -22.73 -11.68 10.21
N ARG A 1057 -22.59 -12.62 9.27
CA ARG A 1057 -21.89 -13.90 9.46
C ARG A 1057 -20.41 -13.67 9.73
N VAL A 1058 -19.72 -12.88 8.91
CA VAL A 1058 -18.29 -12.54 9.08
C VAL A 1058 -18.05 -11.77 10.39
N ARG A 1059 -18.89 -10.77 10.70
CA ARG A 1059 -18.83 -10.06 11.98
C ARG A 1059 -19.00 -10.99 13.19
N SER A 1060 -19.96 -11.92 13.12
CA SER A 1060 -20.22 -12.93 14.16
C SER A 1060 -19.06 -13.91 14.35
N MET A 1061 -18.42 -14.36 13.27
CA MET A 1061 -17.22 -15.22 13.35
C MET A 1061 -16.06 -14.48 14.00
N GLY A 1062 -15.77 -13.24 13.60
CA GLY A 1062 -14.75 -12.41 14.25
C GLY A 1062 -15.03 -12.17 15.74
N GLU A 1063 -16.30 -12.09 16.15
CA GLU A 1063 -16.73 -11.97 17.54
C GLU A 1063 -16.63 -13.27 18.35
N MET A 1064 -16.76 -14.45 17.71
CA MET A 1064 -16.52 -15.74 18.35
C MET A 1064 -15.01 -16.01 18.48
N ASN A 1065 -14.25 -15.79 17.41
CA ASN A 1065 -12.81 -15.97 17.39
C ASN A 1065 -12.11 -15.01 18.38
N TRP A 1066 -12.55 -13.75 18.50
CA TRP A 1066 -12.04 -12.84 19.54
C TRP A 1066 -12.30 -13.38 20.96
N LYS A 1067 -13.47 -13.95 21.24
CA LYS A 1067 -13.78 -14.54 22.56
C LYS A 1067 -12.86 -15.74 22.85
N GLN A 1068 -12.62 -16.60 21.86
CA GLN A 1068 -11.71 -17.74 21.99
C GLN A 1068 -10.25 -17.29 22.16
N PHE A 1069 -9.80 -16.29 21.39
CA PHE A 1069 -8.48 -15.69 21.52
C PHE A 1069 -8.27 -15.08 22.91
N ALA A 1070 -9.24 -14.31 23.40
CA ALA A 1070 -9.18 -13.60 24.68
C ALA A 1070 -9.37 -14.51 25.92
N ALA A 1071 -9.98 -15.70 25.78
CA ALA A 1071 -10.33 -16.58 26.90
C ALA A 1071 -9.13 -16.98 27.80
N ASN A 1072 -9.42 -17.26 29.08
CA ASN A 1072 -8.44 -17.80 30.02
C ASN A 1072 -8.08 -19.27 29.70
N GLU A 1073 -9.02 -20.03 29.15
CA GLU A 1073 -8.81 -21.40 28.70
C GLU A 1073 -8.07 -21.42 27.35
N ILE A 1074 -7.12 -22.34 27.19
CA ILE A 1074 -6.36 -22.51 25.96
C ILE A 1074 -7.14 -23.45 25.04
N ILE A 1075 -7.80 -22.88 24.04
CA ILE A 1075 -8.55 -23.61 23.02
C ILE A 1075 -7.96 -23.27 21.66
N GLU A 1076 -7.57 -24.29 20.90
CA GLU A 1076 -6.90 -24.14 19.61
C GLU A 1076 -7.79 -23.50 18.54
N MET A 1077 -7.25 -22.50 17.84
CA MET A 1077 -8.00 -21.73 16.84
C MET A 1077 -7.80 -22.30 15.44
N THR A 1078 -8.92 -22.46 14.72
CA THR A 1078 -8.96 -22.95 13.32
C THR A 1078 -9.27 -21.85 12.31
N GLY A 1079 -9.61 -20.64 12.77
CA GLY A 1079 -9.83 -19.45 11.95
C GLY A 1079 -9.19 -18.23 12.62
N HIS A 1080 -8.55 -17.39 11.82
CA HIS A 1080 -7.63 -16.35 12.28
C HIS A 1080 -8.26 -14.96 12.42
N LEU A 1081 -9.40 -14.70 11.76
CA LEU A 1081 -10.09 -13.41 11.76
C LEU A 1081 -10.70 -13.12 13.12
N LEU A 1082 -10.25 -12.04 13.75
CA LEU A 1082 -10.77 -11.49 15.00
C LEU A 1082 -11.51 -10.19 14.70
N LYS A 1083 -12.62 -9.91 15.40
CA LYS A 1083 -13.16 -8.54 15.47
C LYS A 1083 -12.05 -7.65 16.01
N TYR A 1084 -11.70 -6.55 15.31
CA TYR A 1084 -10.74 -5.60 15.87
C TYR A 1084 -11.27 -5.12 17.24
N PRO A 1085 -10.46 -5.04 18.31
CA PRO A 1085 -10.95 -5.06 19.70
C PRO A 1085 -11.60 -3.76 20.21
N VAL A 1086 -12.42 -3.11 19.37
CA VAL A 1086 -13.25 -1.95 19.70
C VAL A 1086 -14.74 -2.29 19.69
N GLU A 1087 -15.47 -1.70 20.64
CA GLU A 1087 -16.91 -1.51 20.55
C GLU A 1087 -17.22 -0.35 19.60
N VAL A 1088 -18.28 -0.48 18.81
CA VAL A 1088 -18.87 0.61 18.02
C VAL A 1088 -20.35 0.66 18.37
N ASP A 1089 -20.78 1.70 19.09
CA ASP A 1089 -22.20 1.84 19.43
C ASP A 1089 -23.06 2.23 18.22
N ARG A 1090 -24.39 2.15 18.36
CA ARG A 1090 -25.33 2.45 17.26
C ARG A 1090 -25.17 3.87 16.68
N LYS A 1091 -24.53 4.80 17.42
CA LYS A 1091 -24.28 6.19 17.00
C LYS A 1091 -22.89 6.38 16.36
N GLY A 1092 -22.18 5.29 16.10
CA GLY A 1092 -20.85 5.31 15.48
C GLY A 1092 -19.72 5.72 16.40
N LYS A 1093 -19.89 5.70 17.73
CA LYS A 1093 -18.82 6.01 18.68
C LYS A 1093 -17.97 4.77 18.98
N VAL A 1094 -16.69 4.87 18.69
CA VAL A 1094 -15.65 3.84 18.86
C VAL A 1094 -15.06 3.90 20.26
N ARG A 1095 -14.93 2.75 20.93
CA ARG A 1095 -14.40 2.59 22.29
C ARG A 1095 -13.62 1.28 22.38
N PRO A 1096 -12.73 1.03 23.38
CA PRO A 1096 -12.24 -0.33 23.62
C PRO A 1096 -13.42 -1.27 23.89
N LEU A 1097 -13.31 -2.56 23.55
CA LEU A 1097 -14.32 -3.55 23.97
C LEU A 1097 -14.42 -3.59 25.52
N PRO A 1098 -15.62 -3.80 26.10
CA PRO A 1098 -15.77 -3.90 27.56
C PRO A 1098 -14.83 -4.94 28.17
N GLY A 1099 -14.07 -4.54 29.21
CA GLY A 1099 -13.04 -5.37 29.84
C GLY A 1099 -11.72 -5.49 29.07
N CYS A 1100 -11.63 -4.94 27.85
CA CYS A 1100 -10.46 -5.00 26.96
C CYS A 1100 -9.91 -3.59 26.73
N GLU A 1101 -9.39 -2.92 27.77
CA GLU A 1101 -8.77 -1.59 27.64
C GLU A 1101 -7.37 -1.64 27.01
N THR A 1102 -6.68 -2.77 27.17
CA THR A 1102 -5.33 -3.03 26.66
C THR A 1102 -5.25 -4.38 25.95
N PHE A 1103 -4.24 -4.58 25.11
CA PHE A 1103 -4.07 -5.83 24.38
C PHE A 1103 -3.73 -7.01 25.31
N PRO A 1104 -4.29 -8.21 25.08
CA PRO A 1104 -3.99 -9.40 25.89
C PRO A 1104 -2.49 -9.71 25.94
N ASP A 1105 -2.00 -10.05 27.13
CA ASP A 1105 -0.63 -10.50 27.44
C ASP A 1105 0.49 -9.45 27.25
N VAL A 1106 0.35 -8.50 26.34
CA VAL A 1106 1.39 -7.51 25.97
C VAL A 1106 1.09 -6.08 26.44
N GLY A 1107 -0.16 -5.78 26.79
CA GLY A 1107 -0.57 -4.46 27.28
C GLY A 1107 -0.56 -3.36 26.21
N GLY A 1108 -0.57 -2.09 26.65
CA GLY A 1108 -0.76 -0.92 25.77
C GLY A 1108 -2.22 -0.71 25.40
N SER A 1109 -2.69 0.55 25.33
CA SER A 1109 -4.11 0.83 25.08
C SER A 1109 -4.51 0.52 23.64
N ILE A 1110 -5.64 -0.17 23.48
CA ILE A 1110 -6.23 -0.56 22.18
C ILE A 1110 -6.65 0.65 21.32
N VAL A 1111 -7.07 1.74 21.96
CA VAL A 1111 -7.41 3.01 21.28
C VAL A 1111 -6.24 3.99 21.21
N GLY A 1112 -5.04 3.54 21.61
CA GLY A 1112 -3.82 4.33 21.67
C GLY A 1112 -3.85 5.43 22.74
N SER A 1113 -2.79 6.25 22.75
CA SER A 1113 -2.67 7.39 23.65
C SER A 1113 -1.83 8.52 23.04
N PHE A 1114 -2.16 9.76 23.38
CA PHE A 1114 -1.47 10.96 22.88
C PHE A 1114 -0.20 11.24 23.71
N LEU A 1115 0.76 10.32 23.68
CA LEU A 1115 2.09 10.54 24.24
C LEU A 1115 2.87 11.53 23.36
N ALA A 1116 3.65 12.43 23.96
CA ALA A 1116 4.31 13.52 23.24
C ALA A 1116 5.52 13.01 22.44
N ILE A 1117 5.45 13.12 21.11
CA ILE A 1117 6.51 12.78 20.15
C ILE A 1117 6.38 13.69 18.93
N GLN A 1118 7.43 13.75 18.09
CA GLN A 1118 7.38 14.50 16.82
C GLN A 1118 6.28 13.94 15.91
N GLU A 1119 5.35 14.79 15.51
CA GLU A 1119 4.06 14.37 14.94
C GLU A 1119 4.23 13.63 13.60
N ASN A 1120 5.10 14.17 12.73
CA ASN A 1120 5.40 13.65 11.39
C ASN A 1120 6.02 12.23 11.36
N LEU A 1121 6.44 11.68 12.51
CA LEU A 1121 6.91 10.29 12.60
C LEU A 1121 5.78 9.26 12.41
N THR A 1122 4.54 9.65 12.76
CA THR A 1122 3.45 8.71 13.11
C THR A 1122 2.24 8.76 12.17
N ILE A 1123 2.33 9.51 11.06
CA ILE A 1123 1.23 9.76 10.11
C ILE A 1123 1.61 9.49 8.65
#